data_AF-A0A1Q7P590-F1
#
_entry.id   AF-A0A1Q7P590-F1
#
_cell.length_a   1.000
_cell.length_b   1.000
_cell.length_c   1.000
_cell.angle_alpha   90.00
_cell.angle_beta   90.00
_cell.angle_gamma   90.00
#
_symmetry.space_group_name_H-M   'P 1'
#
loop_
_entity.id
_entity.type
_entity.pdbx_description
1 polymer ?
#
loop_
_entity_poly.entity_id
_entity_poly.type
_entity_poly.pdbx_seq_one_letter_code
_entity_poly.pdbx_strand_id
1 'polypeptide(L)'
;MRILGGRFLGLGQDPAALAGKGPRIGLFISGVFLVAVGFLIVLFFGPFAVLAIPLLLFGSFNLLNSRKTGLSLSRSNSLSLAGHLTATFVLYLFLTRILLLTYMTDSIVGSYMGVLKVLAFQNPYSYSIKPFLDQFSFPPSFYTPKVDGSFEFHLNYPALNFLTLLPLYAAGLHDLRDGVFVFHLLSVLLIFGLVPSRQKALSLAPFVFFPALVAASWTDSVWAFFLVGGAILWYRNRNLSLLMIGFAGATKQIALVAAPFLFVRLWQESPGSKLRNTLAGAGLVVAGFLGPNIPFMLSSPSQWWAATIAPYFPGGAAQVPGGIGLSEILLDFGLSPSPLFFVALMGLVGVGSLYLYSTRFSKSRYFVWIFPIVIMFFYYRSFPNYIFYWAFPLAFEFFKNRPAISIWHFSPFQRIPWHPAIGSTIRSVPIRLRVPLVAGLLLTTVFVGAFGAYVSSAPASRVEVQVNSVADPDGIGAATQLNITLHNLTPKPILPSFFVKWNFLPYLWASISNQSLAPSTSASYLVTATDGLAAVPRSTSFRLYVYDAATGTLVGQSLSFRIDSSTQTIQNPHFRWWTLDVGAGTKVPFGWKLTKANIDPLTPPIQALDQNQTAGISLRLNYTSQATVLEKIMLSQKILLNATTLNLSLFDPTATSTGNQAIAGVTVTDGAHELTYLFSNATVKPTVVHSDYNATAMIPIAGSAWTSVSIDPNQDWLALGWAAPNHVTFTIFLQANSIGLYSASIRSLSYPSSIR
;
A
#
# COMPACT_ATOMS: atom_id res chain seq x y z
N MET A 1 -31.40 -26.01 -10.15
CA MET A 1 -30.64 -24.78 -9.81
C MET A 1 -31.44 -23.71 -9.04
N ARG A 2 -32.67 -23.32 -9.45
CA ARG A 2 -33.48 -22.26 -8.77
C ARG A 2 -33.66 -22.45 -7.25
N ILE A 3 -33.94 -23.66 -6.77
CA ILE A 3 -34.18 -23.95 -5.33
C ILE A 3 -32.90 -23.81 -4.49
N LEU A 4 -31.75 -24.22 -5.03
CA LEU A 4 -30.43 -24.10 -4.37
C LEU A 4 -29.95 -22.64 -4.33
N GLY A 5 -30.12 -21.90 -5.44
CA GLY A 5 -29.79 -20.47 -5.51
C GLY A 5 -30.66 -19.63 -4.56
N GLY A 6 -31.96 -19.96 -4.45
CA GLY A 6 -32.87 -19.28 -3.52
C GLY A 6 -32.47 -19.46 -2.05
N ARG A 7 -32.04 -20.65 -1.62
CA ARG A 7 -31.50 -20.86 -0.26
C ARG A 7 -30.15 -20.16 -0.06
N PHE A 8 -29.28 -20.19 -1.08
CA PHE A 8 -27.96 -19.57 -1.04
C PHE A 8 -28.05 -18.05 -0.84
N LEU A 9 -28.93 -17.38 -1.57
CA LEU A 9 -29.14 -15.93 -1.47
C LEU A 9 -30.10 -15.52 -0.34
N GLY A 10 -30.72 -16.48 0.36
CA GLY A 10 -31.68 -16.20 1.43
C GLY A 10 -33.09 -15.83 0.93
N LEU A 11 -33.37 -16.05 -0.36
CA LEU A 11 -34.66 -15.84 -1.01
C LEU A 11 -35.69 -16.95 -0.73
N GLY A 12 -35.24 -18.14 -0.27
CA GLY A 12 -36.10 -19.25 0.13
C GLY A 12 -36.38 -19.34 1.64
N GLN A 13 -36.20 -18.24 2.38
CA GLN A 13 -36.48 -18.17 3.81
C GLN A 13 -37.96 -17.83 4.03
N ASP A 14 -38.55 -18.35 5.12
CA ASP A 14 -39.93 -18.05 5.50
C ASP A 14 -40.13 -16.52 5.56
N PRO A 15 -40.99 -15.95 4.70
CA PRO A 15 -41.24 -14.50 4.67
C PRO A 15 -41.83 -13.97 5.97
N ALA A 16 -42.42 -14.83 6.82
CA ALA A 16 -42.91 -14.46 8.15
C ALA A 16 -41.81 -14.32 9.21
N ALA A 17 -40.60 -14.84 8.96
CA ALA A 17 -39.50 -14.75 9.92
C ALA A 17 -38.96 -13.31 10.02
N LEU A 18 -39.09 -12.68 11.18
CA LEU A 18 -38.63 -11.31 11.43
C LEU A 18 -37.11 -11.20 11.61
N ALA A 19 -36.55 -10.05 11.24
CA ALA A 19 -35.15 -9.72 11.38
C ALA A 19 -34.76 -9.46 12.85
N GLY A 20 -33.92 -10.33 13.40
CA GLY A 20 -33.29 -10.13 14.71
C GLY A 20 -32.26 -8.99 14.72
N LYS A 21 -31.53 -8.84 15.85
CA LYS A 21 -30.47 -7.82 15.99
C LYS A 21 -29.35 -7.98 14.95
N GLY A 22 -28.82 -9.20 14.76
CA GLY A 22 -27.72 -9.46 13.83
C GLY A 22 -28.01 -9.01 12.39
N PRO A 23 -29.13 -9.46 11.77
CA PRO A 23 -29.49 -9.03 10.43
C PRO A 23 -29.68 -7.51 10.29
N ARG A 24 -30.29 -6.87 11.29
CA ARG A 24 -30.47 -5.41 11.33
C ARG A 24 -29.14 -4.66 11.45
N ILE A 25 -28.20 -5.13 12.29
CA ILE A 25 -26.86 -4.55 12.39
C ILE A 25 -26.10 -4.71 11.07
N GLY A 26 -26.18 -5.87 10.42
CA GLY A 26 -25.59 -6.08 9.10
C GLY A 26 -26.15 -5.13 8.04
N LEU A 27 -27.47 -4.92 8.06
CA LEU A 27 -28.14 -3.96 7.17
C LEU A 27 -27.71 -2.52 7.46
N PHE A 28 -27.58 -2.16 8.74
CA PHE A 28 -27.06 -0.86 9.15
C PHE A 28 -25.64 -0.63 8.61
N ILE A 29 -24.72 -1.59 8.80
CA ILE A 29 -23.33 -1.50 8.33
C ILE A 29 -23.26 -1.39 6.80
N SER A 30 -24.09 -2.17 6.08
CA SER A 30 -24.23 -2.05 4.63
C SER A 30 -24.69 -0.65 4.20
N GLY A 31 -25.66 -0.07 4.94
CA GLY A 31 -26.11 1.31 4.73
C GLY A 31 -25.02 2.36 5.00
N VAL A 32 -24.28 2.25 6.10
CA VAL A 32 -23.13 3.13 6.40
C VAL A 32 -22.07 3.04 5.31
N PHE A 33 -21.77 1.84 4.84
CA PHE A 33 -20.76 1.62 3.80
C PHE A 33 -21.14 2.29 2.48
N LEU A 34 -22.38 2.11 2.02
CA LEU A 34 -22.90 2.82 0.84
C LEU A 34 -22.79 4.34 0.98
N VAL A 35 -23.21 4.88 2.12
CA VAL A 35 -23.15 6.33 2.39
C VAL A 35 -21.70 6.82 2.39
N ALA A 36 -20.79 6.09 3.01
CA ALA A 36 -19.37 6.42 3.05
C ALA A 36 -18.74 6.44 1.64
N VAL A 37 -19.07 5.46 0.79
CA VAL A 37 -18.61 5.45 -0.61
C VAL A 37 -19.21 6.61 -1.40
N GLY A 38 -20.50 6.91 -1.20
CA GLY A 38 -21.15 8.08 -1.80
C GLY A 38 -20.45 9.39 -1.42
N PHE A 39 -20.19 9.60 -0.13
CA PHE A 39 -19.44 10.78 0.33
C PHE A 39 -18.01 10.83 -0.19
N LEU A 40 -17.32 9.69 -0.28
CA LEU A 40 -15.99 9.62 -0.87
C LEU A 40 -15.99 10.12 -2.32
N ILE A 41 -16.98 9.70 -3.13
CA ILE A 41 -17.12 10.17 -4.52
C ILE A 41 -17.37 11.68 -4.55
N VAL A 42 -18.26 12.21 -3.70
CA VAL A 42 -18.53 13.66 -3.63
C VAL A 42 -17.27 14.45 -3.25
N LEU A 43 -16.49 13.96 -2.28
CA LEU A 43 -15.28 14.61 -1.80
C LEU A 43 -14.18 14.71 -2.87
N PHE A 44 -14.05 13.67 -3.70
CA PHE A 44 -12.94 13.58 -4.65
C PHE A 44 -13.34 13.91 -6.09
N PHE A 45 -14.63 14.00 -6.42
CA PHE A 45 -15.08 14.08 -7.81
C PHE A 45 -16.36 14.92 -7.99
N GLY A 46 -16.19 16.25 -7.89
CA GLY A 46 -17.25 17.26 -8.02
C GLY A 46 -18.20 17.11 -9.24
N PRO A 47 -17.71 16.89 -10.49
CA PRO A 47 -18.60 16.81 -11.66
C PRO A 47 -19.47 15.55 -11.71
N PHE A 48 -19.19 14.54 -10.87
CA PHE A 48 -19.99 13.30 -10.80
C PHE A 48 -20.62 13.09 -9.42
N ALA A 49 -20.81 14.17 -8.64
CA ALA A 49 -21.59 14.10 -7.41
C ALA A 49 -22.98 13.46 -7.62
N VAL A 50 -23.53 13.57 -8.84
CA VAL A 50 -24.76 12.88 -9.25
C VAL A 50 -24.65 11.35 -9.15
N LEU A 51 -23.50 10.75 -9.47
CA LEU A 51 -23.26 9.30 -9.32
C LEU A 51 -23.26 8.85 -7.85
N ALA A 52 -23.02 9.77 -6.91
CA ALA A 52 -23.12 9.47 -5.48
C ALA A 52 -24.57 9.45 -4.98
N ILE A 53 -25.51 10.12 -5.65
CA ILE A 53 -26.91 10.24 -5.21
C ILE A 53 -27.56 8.86 -5.03
N PRO A 54 -27.51 7.92 -5.99
CA PRO A 54 -28.08 6.59 -5.81
C PRO A 54 -27.50 5.83 -4.60
N LEU A 55 -26.20 6.00 -4.31
CA LEU A 55 -25.53 5.36 -3.18
C LEU A 55 -26.00 5.96 -1.85
N LEU A 56 -26.07 7.29 -1.77
CA LEU A 56 -26.54 8.00 -0.58
C LEU A 56 -28.00 7.67 -0.29
N LEU A 57 -28.86 7.64 -1.32
CA LEU A 57 -30.27 7.28 -1.19
C LEU A 57 -30.44 5.81 -0.78
N PHE A 58 -29.73 4.89 -1.44
CA PHE A 58 -29.82 3.46 -1.10
C PHE A 58 -29.24 3.18 0.29
N GLY A 59 -28.13 3.82 0.63
CA GLY A 59 -27.52 3.73 1.95
C GLY A 59 -28.46 4.27 3.05
N SER A 60 -29.06 5.44 2.83
CA SER A 60 -30.07 6.01 3.73
C SER A 60 -31.30 5.12 3.87
N PHE A 61 -31.78 4.53 2.77
CA PHE A 61 -32.86 3.56 2.78
C PHE A 61 -32.51 2.34 3.65
N ASN A 62 -31.31 1.78 3.51
CA ASN A 62 -30.85 0.67 4.33
C ASN A 62 -30.72 1.05 5.81
N LEU A 63 -30.20 2.25 6.12
CA LEU A 63 -30.09 2.77 7.48
C LEU A 63 -31.47 2.91 8.14
N LEU A 64 -32.46 3.48 7.44
CA LEU A 64 -33.82 3.62 7.95
C LEU A 64 -34.50 2.25 8.16
N ASN A 65 -34.37 1.33 7.20
CA ASN A 65 -34.97 0.01 7.33
C ASN A 65 -34.29 -0.86 8.40
N SER A 66 -33.00 -0.63 8.71
CA SER A 66 -32.32 -1.32 9.81
C SER A 66 -32.97 -1.08 11.19
N ARG A 67 -33.68 0.05 11.35
CA ARG A 67 -34.39 0.41 12.59
C ARG A 67 -35.79 -0.20 12.68
N LYS A 68 -36.38 -0.66 11.56
CA LYS A 68 -37.73 -1.22 11.53
C LYS A 68 -37.77 -2.60 12.19
N THR A 69 -38.65 -2.76 13.17
CA THR A 69 -38.85 -4.03 13.90
C THR A 69 -39.61 -5.07 13.09
N GLY A 70 -40.47 -4.64 12.16
CA GLY A 70 -41.25 -5.50 11.26
C GLY A 70 -40.54 -5.94 9.98
N LEU A 71 -39.23 -5.68 9.83
CA LEU A 71 -38.51 -6.09 8.63
C LEU A 71 -38.32 -7.62 8.61
N SER A 72 -38.65 -8.28 7.50
CA SER A 72 -38.40 -9.72 7.37
C SER A 72 -36.91 -10.05 7.24
N LEU A 73 -36.53 -11.24 7.71
CA LEU A 73 -35.15 -11.73 7.68
C LEU A 73 -34.60 -11.82 6.25
N SER A 74 -35.42 -12.32 5.32
CA SER A 74 -35.04 -12.42 3.91
C SER A 74 -34.75 -11.04 3.32
N ARG A 75 -35.64 -10.06 3.53
CA ARG A 75 -35.44 -8.68 3.05
C ARG A 75 -34.20 -8.05 3.66
N SER A 76 -33.98 -8.21 4.97
CA SER A 76 -32.79 -7.71 5.64
C SER A 76 -31.50 -8.28 5.03
N ASN A 77 -31.46 -9.58 4.75
CA ASN A 77 -30.30 -10.23 4.14
C ASN A 77 -30.08 -9.77 2.70
N SER A 78 -31.13 -9.74 1.87
CA SER A 78 -31.04 -9.33 0.47
C SER A 78 -30.61 -7.87 0.33
N LEU A 79 -31.19 -6.96 1.12
CA LEU A 79 -30.79 -5.55 1.12
C LEU A 79 -29.35 -5.35 1.60
N SER A 80 -28.92 -6.11 2.61
CA SER A 80 -27.54 -6.03 3.12
C SER A 80 -26.55 -6.49 2.06
N LEU A 81 -26.82 -7.62 1.39
CA LEU A 81 -25.98 -8.15 0.32
C LEU A 81 -25.94 -7.19 -0.86
N ALA A 82 -27.10 -6.76 -1.36
CA ALA A 82 -27.18 -5.83 -2.48
C ALA A 82 -26.41 -4.54 -2.17
N GLY A 83 -26.65 -3.94 -1.00
CA GLY A 83 -25.95 -2.72 -0.60
C GLY A 83 -24.44 -2.91 -0.46
N HIS A 84 -24.00 -4.04 0.10
CA HIS A 84 -22.57 -4.33 0.25
C HIS A 84 -21.90 -4.56 -1.11
N LEU A 85 -22.51 -5.35 -2.00
CA LEU A 85 -21.96 -5.59 -3.33
C LEU A 85 -21.92 -4.32 -4.17
N THR A 86 -22.97 -3.49 -4.11
CA THR A 86 -23.00 -2.19 -4.79
C THR A 86 -21.88 -1.29 -4.26
N ALA A 87 -21.77 -1.12 -2.94
CA ALA A 87 -20.71 -0.31 -2.35
C ALA A 87 -19.30 -0.85 -2.70
N THR A 88 -19.10 -2.16 -2.62
CA THR A 88 -17.84 -2.83 -2.95
C THR A 88 -17.45 -2.63 -4.42
N PHE A 89 -18.38 -2.86 -5.36
CA PHE A 89 -18.11 -2.73 -6.79
C PHE A 89 -17.85 -1.27 -7.17
N VAL A 90 -18.67 -0.35 -6.67
CA VAL A 90 -18.51 1.08 -6.94
C VAL A 90 -17.23 1.61 -6.32
N LEU A 91 -16.90 1.25 -5.08
CA LEU A 91 -15.65 1.66 -4.45
C LEU A 91 -14.44 1.13 -5.22
N TYR A 92 -14.46 -0.16 -5.59
CA TYR A 92 -13.39 -0.77 -6.36
C TYR A 92 -13.17 -0.05 -7.70
N LEU A 93 -14.22 0.12 -8.50
CA LEU A 93 -14.13 0.81 -9.78
C LEU A 93 -13.74 2.28 -9.64
N PHE A 94 -14.32 2.99 -8.67
CA PHE A 94 -13.96 4.37 -8.40
C PHE A 94 -12.48 4.49 -8.07
N LEU A 95 -11.95 3.61 -7.23
CA LEU A 95 -10.53 3.61 -6.92
C LEU A 95 -9.69 3.22 -8.14
N THR A 96 -9.94 2.10 -8.82
CA THR A 96 -9.03 1.62 -9.89
C THR A 96 -9.17 2.35 -11.22
N ARG A 97 -10.29 3.05 -11.46
CA ARG A 97 -10.58 3.75 -12.72
C ARG A 97 -10.52 5.25 -12.62
N ILE A 98 -10.49 5.82 -11.42
CA ILE A 98 -10.44 7.27 -11.21
C ILE A 98 -9.27 7.69 -10.31
N LEU A 99 -9.03 7.02 -9.17
CA LEU A 99 -8.07 7.51 -8.16
C LEU A 99 -6.70 6.83 -8.17
N LEU A 100 -6.64 5.55 -8.47
CA LEU A 100 -5.48 4.67 -8.42
C LEU A 100 -5.39 3.96 -9.77
N LEU A 101 -5.04 4.68 -10.83
CA LEU A 101 -5.02 4.13 -12.19
C LEU A 101 -3.91 3.09 -12.37
N THR A 102 -2.80 3.26 -11.65
CA THR A 102 -1.62 2.39 -11.74
C THR A 102 -1.51 1.39 -10.60
N TYR A 103 -0.67 0.39 -10.79
CA TYR A 103 -0.35 -0.56 -9.72
C TYR A 103 0.46 0.10 -8.61
N MET A 104 0.21 -0.32 -7.37
CA MET A 104 0.82 0.27 -6.16
C MET A 104 1.74 -0.68 -5.39
N THR A 105 1.90 -1.93 -5.83
CA THR A 105 2.78 -2.90 -5.18
C THR A 105 3.67 -3.62 -6.18
N ASP A 106 4.90 -3.93 -5.76
CA ASP A 106 5.80 -4.81 -6.50
C ASP A 106 5.22 -6.24 -6.66
N SER A 107 4.42 -6.68 -5.69
CA SER A 107 3.76 -8.00 -5.73
C SER A 107 2.87 -8.21 -6.94
N ILE A 108 1.98 -7.26 -7.28
CA ILE A 108 1.09 -7.44 -8.43
C ILE A 108 1.86 -7.36 -9.76
N VAL A 109 2.92 -6.57 -9.80
CA VAL A 109 3.82 -6.46 -10.97
C VAL A 109 4.55 -7.79 -11.19
N GLY A 110 5.01 -8.42 -10.10
CA GLY A 110 5.54 -9.79 -10.14
C GLY A 110 4.52 -10.80 -10.65
N SER A 111 3.27 -10.76 -10.17
CA SER A 111 2.19 -11.63 -10.69
C SER A 111 1.92 -11.38 -12.17
N TYR A 112 1.94 -10.12 -12.61
CA TYR A 112 1.77 -9.70 -14.01
C TYR A 112 2.86 -10.27 -14.91
N MET A 113 4.13 -10.10 -14.52
CA MET A 113 5.24 -10.75 -15.20
C MET A 113 5.04 -12.27 -15.23
N GLY A 114 4.64 -12.88 -14.11
CA GLY A 114 4.37 -14.32 -14.01
C GLY A 114 3.38 -14.80 -15.07
N VAL A 115 2.25 -14.12 -15.22
CA VAL A 115 1.22 -14.42 -16.22
C VAL A 115 1.79 -14.32 -17.64
N LEU A 116 2.47 -13.23 -17.98
CA LEU A 116 3.03 -13.01 -19.31
C LEU A 116 4.09 -14.05 -19.68
N LYS A 117 4.95 -14.42 -18.74
CA LYS A 117 6.00 -15.42 -18.97
C LYS A 117 5.42 -16.81 -19.16
N VAL A 118 4.40 -17.19 -18.39
CA VAL A 118 3.71 -18.47 -18.62
C VAL A 118 3.01 -18.49 -19.98
N LEU A 119 2.36 -17.40 -20.40
CA LEU A 119 1.76 -17.31 -21.75
C LEU A 119 2.81 -17.44 -22.87
N ALA A 120 4.04 -16.99 -22.61
CA ALA A 120 5.18 -17.16 -23.52
C ALA A 120 5.90 -18.51 -23.35
N PHE A 121 5.33 -19.46 -22.58
CA PHE A 121 5.94 -20.76 -22.26
C PHE A 121 7.35 -20.64 -21.61
N GLN A 122 7.57 -19.58 -20.85
CA GLN A 122 8.82 -19.29 -20.12
C GLN A 122 8.63 -19.48 -18.62
N ASN A 123 9.69 -19.92 -17.93
CA ASN A 123 9.70 -19.97 -16.46
C ASN A 123 9.83 -18.54 -15.89
N PRO A 124 8.85 -18.02 -15.12
CA PRO A 124 8.89 -16.66 -14.63
C PRO A 124 9.98 -16.40 -13.57
N TYR A 125 10.44 -17.44 -12.85
CA TYR A 125 11.47 -17.28 -11.81
C TYR A 125 12.87 -16.98 -12.37
N SER A 126 13.05 -17.12 -13.68
CA SER A 126 14.29 -16.80 -14.39
C SER A 126 14.44 -15.33 -14.75
N TYR A 127 13.43 -14.50 -14.46
CA TYR A 127 13.36 -13.11 -14.92
C TYR A 127 13.29 -12.13 -13.77
N SER A 128 13.88 -10.95 -14.00
CA SER A 128 13.75 -9.80 -13.11
C SER A 128 12.42 -9.09 -13.33
N ILE A 129 11.74 -8.68 -12.26
CA ILE A 129 10.54 -7.84 -12.32
C ILE A 129 10.86 -6.37 -12.63
N LYS A 130 12.14 -5.95 -12.57
CA LYS A 130 12.55 -4.55 -12.73
C LYS A 130 12.05 -3.89 -14.03
N PRO A 131 12.18 -4.52 -15.22
CA PRO A 131 11.69 -3.91 -16.45
C PRO A 131 10.19 -3.60 -16.43
N PHE A 132 9.39 -4.42 -15.72
CA PHE A 132 7.96 -4.18 -15.55
C PHE A 132 7.67 -3.09 -14.51
N LEU A 133 8.46 -3.02 -13.44
CA LEU A 133 8.39 -1.90 -12.49
C LEU A 133 8.66 -0.56 -13.18
N ASP A 134 9.69 -0.52 -14.04
CA ASP A 134 10.02 0.66 -14.85
C ASP A 134 8.88 1.00 -15.84
N GLN A 135 8.30 -0.02 -16.50
CA GLN A 135 7.14 0.15 -17.39
C GLN A 135 5.94 0.79 -16.67
N PHE A 136 5.66 0.38 -15.43
CA PHE A 136 4.61 0.96 -14.60
C PHE A 136 5.04 2.24 -13.86
N SER A 137 6.24 2.76 -14.15
CA SER A 137 6.77 3.99 -13.55
C SER A 137 6.86 3.96 -12.03
N PHE A 138 7.14 2.80 -11.44
CA PHE A 138 7.29 2.68 -9.99
C PHE A 138 8.49 3.50 -9.48
N PRO A 139 8.32 4.35 -8.46
CA PRO A 139 9.45 4.96 -7.76
C PRO A 139 10.22 3.92 -6.91
N PRO A 140 11.54 4.06 -6.76
CA PRO A 140 12.38 3.20 -5.92
C PRO A 140 11.86 2.97 -4.49
N SER A 141 11.13 3.91 -3.91
CA SER A 141 10.50 3.82 -2.59
C SER A 141 9.48 2.67 -2.48
N PHE A 142 8.95 2.19 -3.60
CA PHE A 142 8.07 1.02 -3.64
C PHE A 142 8.80 -0.28 -3.99
N TYR A 143 10.11 -0.24 -4.23
CA TYR A 143 10.91 -1.45 -4.36
C TYR A 143 11.20 -2.01 -2.98
N THR A 144 11.23 -3.33 -2.85
CA THR A 144 11.64 -3.98 -1.60
C THR A 144 13.16 -3.86 -1.42
N PRO A 145 13.68 -3.09 -0.44
CA PRO A 145 15.11 -2.98 -0.24
C PRO A 145 15.67 -4.14 0.60
N LYS A 146 16.91 -4.50 0.31
CA LYS A 146 17.73 -5.44 1.08
C LYS A 146 18.69 -4.68 1.97
N VAL A 147 19.08 -5.26 3.10
CA VAL A 147 20.01 -4.65 4.06
C VAL A 147 21.39 -4.35 3.46
N ASP A 148 21.75 -4.99 2.35
CA ASP A 148 22.98 -4.74 1.60
C ASP A 148 22.94 -3.47 0.71
N GLY A 149 21.81 -2.76 0.70
CA GLY A 149 21.61 -1.57 -0.14
C GLY A 149 21.15 -1.88 -1.56
N SER A 150 20.91 -3.15 -1.90
CA SER A 150 20.31 -3.56 -3.17
C SER A 150 18.78 -3.67 -3.06
N PHE A 151 18.12 -3.95 -4.18
CA PHE A 151 16.68 -4.17 -4.25
C PHE A 151 16.34 -5.62 -4.62
N GLU A 152 15.18 -6.08 -4.15
CA GLU A 152 14.63 -7.37 -4.53
C GLU A 152 13.84 -7.25 -5.83
N PHE A 153 14.32 -7.92 -6.88
CA PHE A 153 13.71 -7.91 -8.20
C PHE A 153 13.31 -9.30 -8.70
N HIS A 154 13.19 -10.30 -7.84
CA HIS A 154 12.65 -11.62 -8.20
C HIS A 154 11.16 -11.75 -7.87
N LEU A 155 10.50 -12.70 -8.53
CA LEU A 155 9.14 -13.11 -8.21
C LEU A 155 9.13 -13.98 -6.93
N ASN A 156 8.90 -13.38 -5.77
CA ASN A 156 9.04 -14.11 -4.48
C ASN A 156 7.82 -14.92 -4.02
N TYR A 157 6.97 -15.33 -4.96
CA TYR A 157 5.70 -16.01 -4.66
C TYR A 157 5.58 -17.31 -5.44
N PRO A 158 4.98 -18.38 -4.87
CA PRO A 158 4.83 -19.65 -5.56
C PRO A 158 3.78 -19.56 -6.69
N ALA A 159 3.72 -20.63 -7.49
CA ALA A 159 3.14 -20.58 -8.83
C ALA A 159 1.66 -20.18 -8.91
N LEU A 160 0.83 -20.50 -7.91
CA LEU A 160 -0.58 -20.09 -7.96
C LEU A 160 -0.78 -18.58 -7.82
N ASN A 161 0.24 -17.82 -7.41
CA ASN A 161 0.19 -16.36 -7.39
C ASN A 161 -0.11 -15.75 -8.78
N PHE A 162 0.39 -16.38 -9.86
CA PHE A 162 0.14 -15.96 -11.23
C PHE A 162 -0.72 -16.94 -12.02
N LEU A 163 -0.62 -18.25 -11.77
CA LEU A 163 -1.42 -19.25 -12.50
C LEU A 163 -2.93 -19.12 -12.27
N THR A 164 -3.36 -18.64 -11.11
CA THR A 164 -4.79 -18.43 -10.83
C THR A 164 -5.38 -17.23 -11.56
N LEU A 165 -4.54 -16.25 -11.89
CA LEU A 165 -4.91 -15.04 -12.62
C LEU A 165 -4.81 -15.24 -14.14
N LEU A 166 -3.98 -16.19 -14.59
CA LEU A 166 -3.74 -16.50 -15.99
C LEU A 166 -5.04 -16.74 -16.81
N PRO A 167 -6.00 -17.59 -16.40
CA PRO A 167 -7.25 -17.76 -17.14
C PRO A 167 -8.08 -16.48 -17.28
N LEU A 168 -8.08 -15.63 -16.24
CA LEU A 168 -8.81 -14.37 -16.25
C LEU A 168 -8.15 -13.35 -17.19
N TYR A 169 -6.83 -13.29 -17.17
CA TYR A 169 -6.04 -12.49 -18.10
C TYR A 169 -6.26 -12.94 -19.55
N ALA A 170 -6.23 -14.25 -19.80
CA ALA A 170 -6.49 -14.82 -21.13
C ALA A 170 -7.93 -14.57 -21.61
N ALA A 171 -8.89 -14.44 -20.68
CA ALA A 171 -10.28 -14.08 -20.98
C ALA A 171 -10.50 -12.56 -21.16
N GLY A 172 -9.45 -11.74 -21.15
CA GLY A 172 -9.50 -10.29 -21.41
C GLY A 172 -9.43 -9.39 -20.17
N LEU A 173 -9.36 -9.95 -18.95
CA LEU A 173 -9.14 -9.16 -17.74
C LEU A 173 -7.66 -8.83 -17.55
N HIS A 174 -7.16 -7.87 -18.35
CA HIS A 174 -5.74 -7.53 -18.40
C HIS A 174 -5.22 -6.75 -17.19
N ASP A 175 -6.10 -6.03 -16.48
CA ASP A 175 -5.79 -5.49 -15.15
C ASP A 175 -5.92 -6.59 -14.11
N LEU A 176 -4.80 -7.05 -13.54
CA LEU A 176 -4.79 -8.16 -12.59
C LEU A 176 -5.53 -7.84 -11.29
N ARG A 177 -5.75 -6.57 -10.96
CA ARG A 177 -6.59 -6.20 -9.82
C ARG A 177 -8.00 -6.72 -10.02
N ASP A 178 -8.51 -6.76 -11.25
CA ASP A 178 -9.84 -7.27 -11.57
C ASP A 178 -9.91 -8.76 -11.25
N GLY A 179 -8.88 -9.51 -11.64
CA GLY A 179 -8.77 -10.93 -11.30
C GLY A 179 -8.75 -11.17 -9.80
N VAL A 180 -7.92 -10.42 -9.06
CA VAL A 180 -7.88 -10.48 -7.59
C VAL A 180 -9.22 -10.08 -6.96
N PHE A 181 -9.91 -9.10 -7.53
CA PHE A 181 -11.22 -8.64 -7.09
C PHE A 181 -12.31 -9.69 -7.28
N VAL A 182 -12.24 -10.49 -8.35
CA VAL A 182 -13.12 -11.67 -8.52
C VAL A 182 -12.93 -12.65 -7.36
N PHE A 183 -11.70 -12.98 -6.97
CA PHE A 183 -11.46 -13.85 -5.81
C PHE A 183 -11.99 -13.25 -4.49
N HIS A 184 -11.89 -11.93 -4.32
CA HIS A 184 -12.52 -11.22 -3.20
C HIS A 184 -14.04 -11.41 -3.18
N LEU A 185 -14.72 -11.11 -4.30
CA LEU A 185 -16.17 -11.24 -4.43
C LEU A 185 -16.63 -12.69 -4.18
N LEU A 186 -15.95 -13.67 -4.79
CA LEU A 186 -16.27 -15.07 -4.62
C LEU A 186 -16.16 -15.49 -3.15
N SER A 187 -15.13 -15.04 -2.44
CA SER A 187 -14.95 -15.34 -1.02
C SER A 187 -16.09 -14.75 -0.18
N VAL A 188 -16.44 -13.48 -0.37
CA VAL A 188 -17.53 -12.82 0.37
C VAL A 188 -18.87 -13.49 0.08
N LEU A 189 -19.15 -13.84 -1.18
CA LEU A 189 -20.38 -14.54 -1.58
C LEU A 189 -20.47 -15.94 -0.99
N LEU A 190 -19.38 -16.70 -0.97
CA LEU A 190 -19.32 -18.01 -0.34
C LEU A 190 -19.60 -17.94 1.17
N ILE A 191 -18.98 -16.96 1.86
CA ILE A 191 -19.22 -16.74 3.29
C ILE A 191 -20.68 -16.39 3.53
N PHE A 192 -21.21 -15.38 2.84
CA PHE A 192 -22.60 -14.95 2.98
C PHE A 192 -23.59 -16.09 2.68
N GLY A 193 -23.35 -16.86 1.62
CA GLY A 193 -24.26 -17.89 1.16
C GLY A 193 -24.37 -19.08 2.12
N LEU A 194 -23.27 -19.39 2.82
CA LEU A 194 -23.12 -20.60 3.63
C LEU A 194 -23.25 -20.38 5.14
N VAL A 195 -23.20 -19.14 5.63
CA VAL A 195 -23.52 -18.86 7.05
C VAL A 195 -25.03 -18.93 7.32
N PRO A 196 -25.46 -19.22 8.57
CA PRO A 196 -26.87 -19.27 8.94
C PRO A 196 -27.62 -17.99 8.58
N SER A 197 -28.88 -18.13 8.17
CA SER A 197 -29.78 -17.04 7.77
C SER A 197 -29.77 -15.81 8.68
N ARG A 198 -29.70 -16.03 10.00
CA ARG A 198 -29.68 -14.96 11.01
C ARG A 198 -28.33 -14.24 11.16
N GLN A 199 -27.29 -14.64 10.42
CA GLN A 199 -25.95 -14.05 10.44
C GLN A 199 -25.50 -13.52 9.08
N LYS A 200 -26.17 -13.88 7.97
CA LYS A 200 -25.76 -13.53 6.60
C LYS A 200 -25.46 -12.04 6.42
N ALA A 201 -26.38 -11.16 6.80
CA ALA A 201 -26.13 -9.72 6.71
C ALA A 201 -24.94 -9.26 7.55
N LEU A 202 -24.79 -9.75 8.79
CA LEU A 202 -23.70 -9.34 9.68
C LEU A 202 -22.35 -9.88 9.22
N SER A 203 -22.31 -11.03 8.54
CA SER A 203 -21.06 -11.61 8.06
C SER A 203 -20.34 -10.79 7.00
N LEU A 204 -21.01 -9.79 6.41
CA LEU A 204 -20.42 -8.87 5.43
C LEU A 204 -19.57 -7.77 6.10
N ALA A 205 -19.83 -7.47 7.37
CA ALA A 205 -19.24 -6.32 8.07
C ALA A 205 -17.70 -6.28 8.05
N PRO A 206 -16.96 -7.39 8.22
CA PRO A 206 -15.50 -7.36 8.21
C PRO A 206 -14.89 -6.95 6.86
N PHE A 207 -15.65 -7.00 5.76
CA PHE A 207 -15.10 -6.94 4.41
C PHE A 207 -15.17 -5.55 3.75
N VAL A 208 -15.73 -4.54 4.43
CA VAL A 208 -16.01 -3.22 3.84
C VAL A 208 -14.76 -2.48 3.31
N PHE A 209 -13.59 -2.69 3.88
CA PHE A 209 -12.35 -1.99 3.48
C PHE A 209 -11.50 -2.74 2.44
N PHE A 210 -11.74 -4.04 2.24
CA PHE A 210 -10.93 -4.87 1.35
C PHE A 210 -11.00 -4.48 -0.15
N PRO A 211 -12.11 -3.94 -0.69
CA PRO A 211 -12.11 -3.46 -2.07
C PRO A 211 -11.05 -2.38 -2.32
N ALA A 212 -10.78 -1.52 -1.33
CA ALA A 212 -9.73 -0.51 -1.42
C ALA A 212 -8.33 -1.12 -1.40
N LEU A 213 -8.12 -2.19 -0.61
CA LEU A 213 -6.86 -2.92 -0.57
C LEU A 213 -6.56 -3.61 -1.91
N VAL A 214 -7.58 -4.23 -2.52
CA VAL A 214 -7.45 -4.82 -3.86
C VAL A 214 -7.18 -3.74 -4.92
N ALA A 215 -7.86 -2.60 -4.84
CA ALA A 215 -7.62 -1.46 -5.73
C ALA A 215 -6.19 -0.91 -5.58
N ALA A 216 -5.65 -0.91 -4.37
CA ALA A 216 -4.25 -0.62 -4.04
C ALA A 216 -3.30 -1.79 -4.37
N SER A 217 -3.68 -2.69 -5.27
CA SER A 217 -2.83 -3.77 -5.81
C SER A 217 -2.42 -4.85 -4.81
N TRP A 218 -3.17 -5.06 -3.72
CA TRP A 218 -2.89 -6.18 -2.82
C TRP A 218 -3.44 -7.48 -3.40
N THR A 219 -2.57 -8.49 -3.58
CA THR A 219 -2.91 -9.77 -4.22
C THR A 219 -3.52 -10.80 -3.26
N ASP A 220 -3.66 -10.45 -1.98
CA ASP A 220 -3.94 -11.37 -0.88
C ASP A 220 -5.34 -12.00 -0.89
N SER A 221 -6.29 -11.44 -1.65
CA SER A 221 -7.62 -12.04 -1.84
C SER A 221 -7.57 -13.43 -2.47
N VAL A 222 -6.52 -13.75 -3.23
CA VAL A 222 -6.37 -15.05 -3.91
C VAL A 222 -6.07 -16.17 -2.92
N TRP A 223 -5.10 -16.01 -2.02
CA TRP A 223 -4.83 -17.03 -1.00
C TRP A 223 -5.93 -17.09 0.05
N ALA A 224 -6.55 -15.96 0.39
CA ALA A 224 -7.70 -15.91 1.29
C ALA A 224 -8.90 -16.70 0.74
N PHE A 225 -9.13 -16.65 -0.59
CA PHE A 225 -10.15 -17.48 -1.24
C PHE A 225 -9.91 -18.97 -1.01
N PHE A 226 -8.67 -19.44 -1.18
CA PHE A 226 -8.35 -20.84 -0.91
C PHE A 226 -8.50 -21.20 0.57
N LEU A 227 -8.18 -20.31 1.50
CA LEU A 227 -8.43 -20.55 2.93
C LEU A 227 -9.93 -20.61 3.26
N VAL A 228 -10.76 -19.77 2.64
CA VAL A 228 -12.22 -19.83 2.77
C VAL A 228 -12.74 -21.16 2.23
N GLY A 229 -12.26 -21.59 1.06
CA GLY A 229 -12.52 -22.91 0.50
C GLY A 229 -12.14 -24.02 1.47
N GLY A 230 -10.94 -23.95 2.06
CA GLY A 230 -10.48 -24.85 3.11
C GLY A 230 -11.43 -24.90 4.30
N ALA A 231 -11.78 -23.76 4.88
CA ALA A 231 -12.67 -23.66 6.03
C ALA A 231 -14.07 -24.24 5.74
N ILE A 232 -14.63 -23.95 4.56
CA ILE A 232 -15.93 -24.49 4.12
C ILE A 232 -15.87 -26.01 3.96
N LEU A 233 -14.88 -26.48 3.22
CA LEU A 233 -14.74 -27.89 2.85
C LEU A 233 -14.34 -28.76 4.04
N TRP A 234 -13.82 -28.19 5.13
CA TRP A 234 -13.49 -28.92 6.35
C TRP A 234 -14.68 -29.77 6.85
N TYR A 235 -15.89 -29.25 6.68
CA TYR A 235 -17.13 -29.87 7.12
C TYR A 235 -17.77 -30.83 6.12
N ARG A 236 -17.28 -30.89 4.88
CA ARG A 236 -17.86 -31.70 3.79
C ARG A 236 -16.89 -32.73 3.23
N ASN A 237 -15.66 -32.31 3.00
CA ASN A 237 -14.58 -33.14 2.49
C ASN A 237 -13.24 -32.61 3.06
N ARG A 238 -12.77 -33.25 4.14
CA ARG A 238 -11.53 -32.86 4.83
C ARG A 238 -10.30 -32.96 3.95
N ASN A 239 -10.26 -33.92 3.03
CA ASN A 239 -9.12 -34.08 2.12
C ASN A 239 -9.01 -32.89 1.16
N LEU A 240 -10.13 -32.50 0.55
CA LEU A 240 -10.16 -31.34 -0.33
C LEU A 240 -9.91 -30.03 0.44
N SER A 241 -10.37 -29.95 1.69
CA SER A 241 -10.05 -28.82 2.58
C SER A 241 -8.54 -28.64 2.74
N LEU A 242 -7.82 -29.71 3.08
CA LEU A 242 -6.35 -29.68 3.26
C LEU A 242 -5.62 -29.40 1.95
N LEU A 243 -6.12 -29.90 0.81
CA LEU A 243 -5.59 -29.53 -0.51
C LEU A 243 -5.73 -28.02 -0.76
N MET A 244 -6.86 -27.41 -0.41
CA MET A 244 -7.07 -25.96 -0.53
C MET A 244 -6.12 -25.17 0.38
N ILE A 245 -5.78 -25.68 1.56
CA ILE A 245 -4.73 -25.06 2.41
C ILE A 245 -3.37 -25.10 1.70
N GLY A 246 -3.04 -26.21 1.05
CA GLY A 246 -1.86 -26.32 0.20
C GLY A 246 -1.87 -25.30 -0.95
N PHE A 247 -3.02 -25.11 -1.62
CA PHE A 247 -3.18 -24.09 -2.67
C PHE A 247 -3.05 -22.64 -2.14
N ALA A 248 -3.54 -22.36 -0.94
CA ALA A 248 -3.29 -21.08 -0.27
C ALA A 248 -1.78 -20.87 -0.04
N GLY A 249 -1.07 -21.93 0.38
CA GLY A 249 0.38 -21.92 0.47
C GLY A 249 1.08 -21.70 -0.87
N ALA A 250 0.57 -22.30 -1.95
CA ALA A 250 1.10 -22.17 -3.31
C ALA A 250 0.79 -20.80 -3.95
N THR A 251 -0.06 -19.98 -3.33
CA THR A 251 -0.26 -18.58 -3.70
C THR A 251 0.62 -17.66 -2.87
N LYS A 252 0.70 -17.91 -1.55
CA LYS A 252 1.59 -17.18 -0.63
C LYS A 252 1.95 -18.06 0.56
N GLN A 253 3.23 -18.28 0.77
CA GLN A 253 3.81 -19.21 1.75
C GLN A 253 3.30 -18.96 3.17
N ILE A 254 3.07 -17.69 3.53
CA ILE A 254 2.54 -17.25 4.83
C ILE A 254 1.21 -17.93 5.19
N ALA A 255 0.41 -18.34 4.21
CA ALA A 255 -0.84 -19.06 4.43
C ALA A 255 -0.62 -20.43 5.12
N LEU A 256 0.57 -21.03 4.98
CA LEU A 256 0.92 -22.32 5.59
C LEU A 256 1.11 -22.24 7.11
N VAL A 257 1.19 -21.04 7.70
CA VAL A 257 1.26 -20.88 9.16
C VAL A 257 0.04 -21.46 9.87
N ALA A 258 -1.10 -21.58 9.19
CA ALA A 258 -2.29 -22.25 9.73
C ALA A 258 -2.18 -23.79 9.75
N ALA A 259 -1.30 -24.40 8.94
CA ALA A 259 -1.28 -25.85 8.72
C ALA A 259 -1.02 -26.67 10.00
N PRO A 260 -0.06 -26.32 10.90
CA PRO A 260 0.15 -27.06 12.14
C PRO A 260 -1.10 -27.11 13.02
N PHE A 261 -1.85 -26.02 13.10
CA PHE A 261 -3.10 -25.96 13.87
C PHE A 261 -4.19 -26.81 13.24
N LEU A 262 -4.28 -26.84 11.91
CA LEU A 262 -5.22 -27.69 11.20
C LEU A 262 -4.86 -29.17 11.32
N PHE A 263 -3.57 -29.53 11.42
CA PHE A 263 -3.17 -30.91 11.72
C PHE A 263 -3.55 -31.32 13.14
N VAL A 264 -3.40 -30.43 14.13
CA VAL A 264 -3.94 -30.68 15.48
C VAL A 264 -5.45 -30.87 15.43
N ARG A 265 -6.18 -30.03 14.67
CA ARG A 265 -7.64 -30.18 14.49
C ARG A 265 -7.97 -31.52 13.85
N LEU A 266 -7.25 -31.91 12.80
CA LEU A 266 -7.44 -33.19 12.12
C LEU A 266 -7.19 -34.36 13.07
N TRP A 267 -6.10 -34.33 13.83
CA TRP A 267 -5.77 -35.35 14.82
C TRP A 267 -6.87 -35.51 15.87
N GLN A 268 -7.40 -34.39 16.37
CA GLN A 268 -8.43 -34.40 17.41
C GLN A 268 -9.81 -34.80 16.88
N GLU A 269 -10.15 -34.44 15.65
CA GLU A 269 -11.46 -34.74 15.04
C GLU A 269 -11.49 -36.01 14.19
N SER A 270 -10.36 -36.70 14.01
CA SER A 270 -10.27 -37.92 13.20
C SER A 270 -10.83 -39.13 13.93
N PRO A 271 -11.79 -39.88 13.33
CA PRO A 271 -12.14 -41.21 13.81
C PRO A 271 -11.03 -42.21 13.43
N GLY A 272 -10.78 -43.21 14.29
CA GLY A 272 -9.81 -44.28 14.02
C GLY A 272 -8.34 -43.86 14.14
N SER A 273 -7.49 -44.31 13.21
CA SER A 273 -6.04 -44.07 13.27
C SER A 273 -5.69 -42.60 13.01
N LYS A 274 -5.50 -41.86 14.10
CA LYS A 274 -5.16 -40.43 14.09
C LYS A 274 -3.86 -40.14 13.34
N LEU A 275 -2.85 -40.99 13.51
CA LEU A 275 -1.56 -40.84 12.84
C LEU A 275 -1.69 -40.98 11.32
N ARG A 276 -2.34 -42.05 10.85
CA ARG A 276 -2.55 -42.27 9.41
C ARG A 276 -3.31 -41.10 8.77
N ASN A 277 -4.40 -40.67 9.40
CA ASN A 277 -5.21 -39.57 8.87
C ASN A 277 -4.43 -38.25 8.86
N THR A 278 -3.61 -38.01 9.87
CA THR A 278 -2.79 -36.79 9.94
C THR A 278 -1.66 -36.80 8.92
N LEU A 279 -0.98 -37.94 8.73
CA LEU A 279 0.05 -38.10 7.70
C LEU A 279 -0.54 -37.97 6.28
N ALA A 280 -1.68 -38.61 6.02
CA ALA A 280 -2.39 -38.44 4.75
C ALA A 280 -2.81 -36.98 4.52
N GLY A 281 -3.30 -36.33 5.57
CA GLY A 281 -3.64 -34.90 5.54
C GLY A 281 -2.44 -33.99 5.26
N ALA A 282 -1.29 -34.26 5.89
CA ALA A 282 -0.04 -33.55 5.62
C ALA A 282 0.41 -33.75 4.16
N GLY A 283 0.32 -34.99 3.65
CA GLY A 283 0.58 -35.31 2.25
C GLY A 283 -0.30 -34.49 1.29
N LEU A 284 -1.57 -34.26 1.63
CA LEU A 284 -2.48 -33.44 0.81
C LEU A 284 -2.14 -31.95 0.83
N VAL A 285 -1.72 -31.39 1.98
CA VAL A 285 -1.22 -30.00 2.04
C VAL A 285 0.03 -29.86 1.20
N VAL A 286 0.98 -30.80 1.32
CA VAL A 286 2.21 -30.83 0.52
C VAL A 286 1.90 -30.98 -0.97
N ALA A 287 0.97 -31.85 -1.35
CA ALA A 287 0.54 -32.01 -2.73
C ALA A 287 -0.10 -30.74 -3.29
N GLY A 288 -0.94 -30.05 -2.50
CA GLY A 288 -1.51 -28.77 -2.90
C GLY A 288 -0.45 -27.68 -3.06
N PHE A 289 0.55 -27.65 -2.18
CA PHE A 289 1.66 -26.69 -2.28
C PHE A 289 2.57 -26.97 -3.48
N LEU A 290 3.07 -28.21 -3.60
CA LEU A 290 4.06 -28.58 -4.61
C LEU A 290 3.45 -28.76 -5.99
N GLY A 291 2.24 -29.30 -6.11
CA GLY A 291 1.62 -29.65 -7.40
C GLY A 291 1.71 -28.53 -8.44
N PRO A 292 1.20 -27.31 -8.15
CA PRO A 292 1.31 -26.18 -9.07
C PRO A 292 2.74 -25.69 -9.32
N ASN A 293 3.67 -25.96 -8.41
CA ASN A 293 5.07 -25.51 -8.50
C ASN A 293 5.97 -26.49 -9.27
N ILE A 294 5.60 -27.78 -9.39
CA ILE A 294 6.40 -28.83 -10.03
C ILE A 294 6.94 -28.42 -11.41
N PRO A 295 6.15 -27.87 -12.35
CA PRO A 295 6.68 -27.49 -13.67
C PRO A 295 7.84 -26.48 -13.62
N PHE A 296 7.80 -25.57 -12.64
CA PHE A 296 8.81 -24.53 -12.46
C PHE A 296 10.03 -25.04 -11.69
N MET A 297 9.81 -25.96 -10.75
CA MET A 297 10.87 -26.67 -10.05
C MET A 297 11.69 -27.54 -11.01
N LEU A 298 11.04 -28.23 -11.95
CA LEU A 298 11.71 -29.09 -12.92
C LEU A 298 12.50 -28.28 -13.96
N SER A 299 11.96 -27.14 -14.40
CA SER A 299 12.63 -26.31 -15.41
C SER A 299 13.75 -25.43 -14.84
N SER A 300 13.63 -24.93 -13.61
CA SER A 300 14.67 -24.09 -12.98
C SER A 300 14.65 -24.21 -11.44
N PRO A 301 15.14 -25.33 -10.87
CA PRO A 301 15.01 -25.63 -9.45
C PRO A 301 15.68 -24.61 -8.54
N SER A 302 16.90 -24.17 -8.89
CA SER A 302 17.67 -23.20 -8.11
C SER A 302 16.98 -21.83 -8.07
N GLN A 303 16.44 -21.37 -9.20
CA GLN A 303 15.75 -20.09 -9.32
C GLN A 303 14.41 -20.13 -8.57
N TRP A 304 13.64 -21.21 -8.72
CA TRP A 304 12.40 -21.39 -7.94
C TRP A 304 12.68 -21.39 -6.43
N TRP A 305 13.73 -22.09 -5.98
CA TRP A 305 14.11 -22.13 -4.57
C TRP A 305 14.54 -20.76 -4.05
N ALA A 306 15.41 -20.08 -4.79
CA ALA A 306 15.92 -18.75 -4.45
C ALA A 306 14.80 -17.71 -4.35
N ALA A 307 13.75 -17.83 -5.17
CA ALA A 307 12.63 -16.92 -5.18
C ALA A 307 11.54 -17.28 -4.15
N THR A 308 11.22 -18.57 -4.01
CA THR A 308 10.04 -19.01 -3.24
C THR A 308 10.38 -19.36 -1.79
N ILE A 309 11.55 -19.91 -1.53
CA ILE A 309 11.86 -20.55 -0.25
C ILE A 309 12.97 -19.82 0.50
N ALA A 310 14.09 -19.54 -0.18
CA ALA A 310 15.26 -18.92 0.43
C ALA A 310 15.00 -17.58 1.18
N PRO A 311 14.09 -16.69 0.73
CA PRO A 311 13.86 -15.40 1.41
C PRO A 311 13.31 -15.52 2.84
N TYR A 312 12.80 -16.68 3.23
CA TYR A 312 12.19 -16.91 4.55
C TYR A 312 13.13 -17.64 5.53
N PHE A 313 14.30 -18.08 5.08
CA PHE A 313 15.28 -18.74 5.95
C PHE A 313 16.31 -17.75 6.51
N PRO A 314 16.83 -17.99 7.73
CA PRO A 314 18.00 -17.26 8.23
C PRO A 314 19.18 -17.40 7.26
N GLY A 315 19.66 -16.28 6.71
CA GLY A 315 20.74 -16.26 5.71
C GLY A 315 20.28 -16.02 4.26
N GLY A 316 18.97 -15.96 3.99
CA GLY A 316 18.47 -15.35 2.75
C GLY A 316 18.82 -13.85 2.69
N ALA A 317 18.72 -13.23 1.51
CA ALA A 317 18.99 -11.80 1.33
C ALA A 317 18.06 -10.99 2.25
N ALA A 318 18.58 -10.58 3.41
CA ALA A 318 17.76 -10.05 4.48
C ALA A 318 17.12 -8.75 4.03
N GLN A 319 15.79 -8.70 4.13
CA GLN A 319 15.03 -7.49 3.89
C GLN A 319 15.07 -6.63 5.15
N VAL A 320 14.95 -5.32 4.97
CA VAL A 320 14.95 -4.39 6.09
C VAL A 320 13.71 -4.66 6.98
N PRO A 321 13.89 -4.78 8.32
CA PRO A 321 12.76 -4.91 9.24
C PRO A 321 11.82 -3.71 9.19
N GLY A 322 10.54 -3.95 9.50
CA GLY A 322 9.53 -2.90 9.56
C GLY A 322 8.10 -3.42 9.38
N GLY A 323 7.19 -2.51 9.09
CA GLY A 323 5.79 -2.77 8.79
C GLY A 323 4.88 -2.40 9.96
N ILE A 324 4.10 -3.35 10.47
CA ILE A 324 3.19 -3.21 11.59
C ILE A 324 3.45 -4.29 12.63
N GLY A 325 3.11 -4.05 13.89
CA GLY A 325 3.30 -5.03 14.96
C GLY A 325 4.55 -4.77 15.78
N LEU A 326 5.17 -5.83 16.33
CA LEU A 326 6.24 -5.65 17.31
C LEU A 326 7.50 -5.03 16.70
N SER A 327 7.85 -5.37 15.46
CA SER A 327 9.02 -4.80 14.79
C SER A 327 8.93 -3.28 14.69
N GLU A 328 7.75 -2.77 14.28
CA GLU A 328 7.50 -1.35 14.17
C GLU A 328 7.60 -0.64 15.52
N ILE A 329 6.94 -1.19 16.55
CA ILE A 329 6.99 -0.64 17.91
C ILE A 329 8.43 -0.54 18.40
N LEU A 330 9.24 -1.58 18.20
CA LEU A 330 10.64 -1.58 18.63
C LEU A 330 11.46 -0.56 17.84
N LEU A 331 11.29 -0.48 16.52
CA LEU A 331 12.01 0.47 15.69
C LEU A 331 11.69 1.92 16.08
N ASP A 332 10.44 2.25 16.41
CA ASP A 332 10.05 3.59 16.88
C ASP A 332 10.76 3.98 18.19
N PHE A 333 10.94 3.01 19.10
CA PHE A 333 11.74 3.19 20.31
C PHE A 333 13.25 3.26 20.04
N GLY A 334 13.70 3.04 18.79
CA GLY A 334 15.12 2.96 18.45
C GLY A 334 15.75 1.61 18.83
N LEU A 335 14.95 0.57 18.90
CA LEU A 335 15.40 -0.80 19.09
C LEU A 335 15.28 -1.51 17.74
N SER A 336 16.39 -1.98 17.20
CA SER A 336 16.38 -2.74 15.94
C SER A 336 17.04 -4.11 16.13
N PRO A 337 16.31 -5.08 16.72
CA PRO A 337 16.79 -6.44 16.83
C PRO A 337 17.08 -7.06 15.47
N SER A 338 17.97 -8.06 15.45
CA SER A 338 18.23 -8.81 14.22
C SER A 338 16.97 -9.57 13.76
N PRO A 339 16.81 -9.85 12.46
CA PRO A 339 15.72 -10.70 11.97
C PRO A 339 15.63 -12.04 12.70
N LEU A 340 16.76 -12.60 13.16
CA LEU A 340 16.81 -13.84 13.92
C LEU A 340 16.08 -13.73 15.27
N PHE A 341 16.15 -12.58 15.96
CA PHE A 341 15.39 -12.34 17.20
C PHE A 341 13.89 -12.51 16.95
N PHE A 342 13.37 -11.90 15.89
CA PHE A 342 11.96 -12.00 15.54
C PHE A 342 11.58 -13.40 15.08
N VAL A 343 12.43 -14.09 14.31
CA VAL A 343 12.20 -15.50 13.92
C VAL A 343 12.12 -16.40 15.15
N ALA A 344 13.04 -16.24 16.12
CA ALA A 344 13.01 -17.00 17.36
C ALA A 344 11.75 -16.69 18.18
N LEU A 345 11.41 -15.41 18.34
CA LEU A 345 10.23 -14.97 19.08
C LEU A 345 8.92 -15.45 18.42
N MET A 346 8.80 -15.31 17.10
CA MET A 346 7.70 -15.83 16.30
C MET A 346 7.59 -17.35 16.44
N GLY A 347 8.72 -18.08 16.45
CA GLY A 347 8.78 -19.51 16.69
C GLY A 347 8.25 -19.89 18.08
N LEU A 348 8.71 -19.19 19.13
CA LEU A 348 8.25 -19.40 20.52
C LEU A 348 6.76 -19.10 20.67
N VAL A 349 6.28 -17.98 20.12
CA VAL A 349 4.85 -17.63 20.12
C VAL A 349 4.04 -18.64 19.31
N GLY A 350 4.57 -19.13 18.19
CA GLY A 350 3.94 -20.16 17.37
C GLY A 350 3.80 -21.49 18.11
N VAL A 351 4.87 -21.97 18.75
CA VAL A 351 4.86 -23.20 19.57
C VAL A 351 3.92 -23.04 20.77
N GLY A 352 4.00 -21.91 21.49
CA GLY A 352 3.09 -21.61 22.60
C GLY A 352 1.62 -21.57 22.18
N SER A 353 1.35 -20.94 21.04
CA SER A 353 0.01 -20.90 20.43
C SER A 353 -0.49 -22.30 20.06
N LEU A 354 0.35 -23.13 19.45
CA LEU A 354 0.01 -24.49 19.08
C LEU A 354 -0.23 -25.39 20.30
N TYR A 355 0.57 -25.22 21.36
CA TYR A 355 0.36 -25.88 22.65
C TYR A 355 -0.97 -25.48 23.29
N LEU A 356 -1.29 -24.19 23.32
CA LEU A 356 -2.57 -23.70 23.84
C LEU A 356 -3.75 -24.24 23.02
N TYR A 357 -3.64 -24.22 21.69
CA TYR A 357 -4.68 -24.76 20.82
C TYR A 357 -4.89 -26.26 21.02
N SER A 358 -3.81 -27.05 21.13
CA SER A 358 -3.90 -28.50 21.29
C SER A 358 -4.49 -28.91 22.65
N THR A 359 -4.08 -28.25 23.73
CA THR A 359 -4.55 -28.54 25.09
C THR A 359 -5.96 -28.00 25.38
N ARG A 360 -6.37 -26.92 24.70
CA ARG A 360 -7.71 -26.31 24.82
C ARG A 360 -8.54 -26.48 23.57
N PHE A 361 -8.32 -27.57 22.83
CA PHE A 361 -8.95 -27.79 21.53
C PHE A 361 -10.48 -27.69 21.57
N SER A 362 -11.13 -28.33 22.55
CA SER A 362 -12.61 -28.32 22.66
C SER A 362 -13.21 -26.91 22.76
N LYS A 363 -12.48 -25.97 23.37
CA LYS A 363 -12.88 -24.57 23.57
C LYS A 363 -12.42 -23.66 22.42
N SER A 364 -11.34 -24.00 21.74
CA SER A 364 -10.68 -23.14 20.76
C SER A 364 -10.84 -23.58 19.30
N ARG A 365 -11.45 -24.74 19.02
CA ARG A 365 -11.56 -25.34 17.67
C ARG A 365 -12.06 -24.42 16.56
N TYR A 366 -12.90 -23.43 16.89
CA TYR A 366 -13.48 -22.49 15.92
C TYR A 366 -12.66 -21.18 15.75
N PHE A 367 -11.61 -21.02 16.55
CA PHE A 367 -10.73 -19.84 16.55
C PHE A 367 -9.37 -20.13 15.92
N VAL A 368 -9.25 -21.23 15.16
CA VAL A 368 -7.98 -21.67 14.54
C VAL A 368 -7.30 -20.56 13.73
N TRP A 369 -8.09 -19.69 13.10
CA TRP A 369 -7.61 -18.60 12.24
C TRP A 369 -7.13 -17.36 13.01
N ILE A 370 -7.33 -17.30 14.33
CA ILE A 370 -6.77 -16.21 15.16
C ILE A 370 -5.26 -16.41 15.39
N PHE A 371 -4.79 -17.66 15.48
CA PHE A 371 -3.38 -17.90 15.81
C PHE A 371 -2.40 -17.36 14.77
N PRO A 372 -2.63 -17.51 13.45
CA PRO A 372 -1.78 -16.86 12.45
C PRO A 372 -1.69 -15.34 12.63
N ILE A 373 -2.77 -14.66 13.00
CA ILE A 373 -2.77 -13.21 13.28
C ILE A 373 -1.79 -12.87 14.40
N VAL A 374 -1.87 -13.61 15.51
CA VAL A 374 -0.99 -13.42 16.67
C VAL A 374 0.46 -13.68 16.28
N ILE A 375 0.73 -14.76 15.53
CA ILE A 375 2.09 -15.12 15.10
C ILE A 375 2.67 -14.02 14.19
N MET A 376 1.89 -13.51 13.22
CA MET A 376 2.36 -12.49 12.27
C MET A 376 2.62 -11.14 12.93
N PHE A 377 2.03 -10.84 14.09
CA PHE A 377 2.39 -9.66 14.87
C PHE A 377 3.87 -9.64 15.29
N PHE A 378 4.49 -10.81 15.45
CA PHE A 378 5.90 -10.96 15.86
C PHE A 378 6.87 -11.16 14.69
N TYR A 379 6.38 -11.12 13.45
CA TYR A 379 7.24 -11.25 12.27
C TYR A 379 8.02 -9.96 12.02
N TYR A 380 9.31 -10.06 11.64
CA TYR A 380 10.21 -8.90 11.51
C TYR A 380 9.79 -7.91 10.40
N ARG A 381 9.06 -8.41 9.40
CA ARG A 381 8.54 -7.64 8.26
C ARG A 381 7.04 -7.88 8.10
N SER A 382 6.25 -7.49 9.10
CA SER A 382 4.83 -7.77 9.15
C SER A 382 4.02 -6.66 8.49
N PHE A 383 3.21 -6.97 7.48
CA PHE A 383 2.39 -5.97 6.78
C PHE A 383 0.90 -6.10 7.14
N PRO A 384 0.07 -5.05 6.97
CA PRO A 384 -1.34 -5.14 7.34
C PRO A 384 -2.12 -6.23 6.59
N ASN A 385 -1.77 -6.52 5.33
CA ASN A 385 -2.32 -7.69 4.61
C ASN A 385 -2.00 -9.02 5.28
N TYR A 386 -0.86 -9.15 5.96
CA TYR A 386 -0.46 -10.40 6.62
C TYR A 386 -1.27 -10.67 7.88
N ILE A 387 -1.99 -9.66 8.38
CA ILE A 387 -2.87 -9.75 9.54
C ILE A 387 -4.34 -9.81 9.11
N PHE A 388 -4.79 -8.91 8.23
CA PHE A 388 -6.21 -8.73 7.98
C PHE A 388 -6.87 -9.84 7.16
N TYR A 389 -6.17 -10.48 6.22
CA TYR A 389 -6.79 -11.48 5.34
C TYR A 389 -7.15 -12.81 6.02
N TRP A 390 -6.59 -13.07 7.21
CA TRP A 390 -7.04 -14.17 8.07
C TRP A 390 -8.49 -13.99 8.57
N ALA A 391 -9.02 -12.75 8.52
CA ALA A 391 -10.40 -12.47 8.86
C ALA A 391 -11.40 -13.19 7.94
N PHE A 392 -11.01 -13.57 6.71
CA PHE A 392 -11.89 -14.26 5.76
C PHE A 392 -12.35 -15.64 6.26
N PRO A 393 -11.44 -16.62 6.46
CA PRO A 393 -11.83 -17.92 7.00
C PRO A 393 -12.30 -17.83 8.45
N LEU A 394 -11.79 -16.85 9.24
CA LEU A 394 -12.26 -16.59 10.60
C LEU A 394 -13.72 -16.16 10.64
N ALA A 395 -14.13 -15.22 9.78
CA ALA A 395 -15.52 -14.75 9.70
C ALA A 395 -16.46 -15.91 9.37
N PHE A 396 -16.09 -16.76 8.40
CA PHE A 396 -16.88 -17.96 8.09
C PHE A 396 -17.07 -18.84 9.32
N GLU A 397 -15.99 -19.26 9.98
CA GLU A 397 -16.02 -20.13 11.16
C GLU A 397 -16.82 -19.50 12.30
N PHE A 398 -16.61 -18.20 12.55
CA PHE A 398 -17.28 -17.45 13.61
C PHE A 398 -18.79 -17.35 13.38
N PHE A 399 -19.23 -16.88 12.20
CA PHE A 399 -20.66 -16.68 11.92
C PHE A 399 -21.41 -17.99 11.72
N LYS A 400 -20.73 -19.04 11.23
CA LYS A 400 -21.31 -20.37 11.09
C LYS A 400 -21.55 -21.04 12.43
N ASN A 401 -20.54 -21.09 13.29
CA ASN A 401 -20.59 -21.89 14.51
C ASN A 401 -21.01 -21.10 15.77
N ARG A 402 -20.94 -19.76 15.71
CA ARG A 402 -21.24 -18.84 16.83
C ARG A 402 -20.57 -19.27 18.14
N PRO A 403 -19.24 -19.45 18.14
CA PRO A 403 -18.54 -19.82 19.36
C PRO A 403 -18.77 -18.74 20.42
N ALA A 404 -18.91 -19.15 21.68
CA ALA A 404 -18.96 -18.20 22.78
C ALA A 404 -17.64 -17.41 22.81
N ILE A 405 -17.71 -16.09 22.74
CA ILE A 405 -16.52 -15.25 22.93
C ILE A 405 -16.27 -15.17 24.43
N SER A 406 -15.17 -15.76 24.87
CA SER A 406 -14.68 -15.50 26.22
C SER A 406 -13.17 -15.65 26.22
N ILE A 407 -12.47 -14.67 26.78
CA ILE A 407 -11.00 -14.65 26.86
C ILE A 407 -10.47 -15.88 27.62
N TRP A 408 -11.32 -16.52 28.43
CA TRP A 408 -11.05 -17.74 29.19
C TRP A 408 -10.93 -19.00 28.35
N HIS A 409 -11.39 -19.01 27.09
CA HIS A 409 -11.27 -20.16 26.20
C HIS A 409 -9.82 -20.55 25.94
N PHE A 410 -8.88 -19.60 26.10
CA PHE A 410 -7.45 -19.78 25.88
C PHE A 410 -6.64 -19.88 27.18
N SER A 411 -7.30 -19.98 28.34
CA SER A 411 -6.61 -20.13 29.63
C SER A 411 -6.09 -21.56 29.87
N PRO A 412 -4.80 -21.77 30.16
CA PRO A 412 -4.30 -23.08 30.58
C PRO A 412 -4.61 -23.40 32.06
N PHE A 413 -5.10 -22.47 32.89
CA PHE A 413 -5.06 -22.60 34.36
C PHE A 413 -6.40 -22.85 35.09
N GLN A 414 -7.47 -23.23 34.40
CA GLN A 414 -8.78 -23.42 35.07
C GLN A 414 -8.88 -24.64 36.02
N ARG A 415 -7.90 -25.56 36.04
CA ARG A 415 -8.01 -26.83 36.80
C ARG A 415 -6.77 -27.24 37.58
N ILE A 416 -5.71 -26.43 37.62
CA ILE A 416 -4.57 -26.77 38.47
C ILE A 416 -4.88 -26.18 39.85
N PRO A 417 -5.05 -26.98 40.92
CA PRO A 417 -5.08 -26.47 42.28
C PRO A 417 -3.67 -25.94 42.59
N TRP A 418 -3.41 -24.70 42.16
CA TRP A 418 -2.16 -24.01 42.43
C TRP A 418 -2.21 -23.53 43.88
N HIS A 419 -1.43 -24.19 44.73
CA HIS A 419 -1.02 -23.67 46.03
C HIS A 419 0.36 -23.04 45.86
N PRO A 420 0.47 -21.77 45.41
CA PRO A 420 1.78 -21.13 45.36
C PRO A 420 2.32 -21.00 46.78
N ALA A 421 3.52 -21.53 47.02
CA ALA A 421 4.28 -21.33 48.26
C ALA A 421 4.84 -19.91 48.41
N ILE A 422 4.51 -19.00 47.47
CA ILE A 422 5.03 -17.64 47.38
C ILE A 422 3.93 -16.67 47.81
N GLY A 423 4.09 -16.10 49.00
CA GLY A 423 3.55 -14.80 49.43
C GLY A 423 2.03 -14.59 49.42
N SER A 424 1.48 -14.19 50.58
CA SER A 424 0.06 -13.89 50.81
C SER A 424 -0.57 -12.81 49.91
N THR A 425 0.22 -12.06 49.13
CA THR A 425 -0.20 -10.87 48.39
C THR A 425 -0.86 -11.12 47.03
N ILE A 426 -0.70 -12.31 46.41
CA ILE A 426 -1.34 -12.62 45.09
C ILE A 426 -2.73 -13.28 45.26
N ARG A 427 -3.11 -13.68 46.49
CA ARG A 427 -4.43 -14.29 46.76
C ARG A 427 -5.59 -13.33 46.53
N SER A 428 -5.38 -12.02 46.65
CA SER A 428 -6.41 -10.97 46.50
C SER A 428 -6.78 -10.67 45.05
N VAL A 429 -5.98 -11.11 44.08
CA VAL A 429 -6.29 -10.89 42.65
C VAL A 429 -7.44 -11.82 42.24
N PRO A 430 -8.58 -11.29 41.75
CA PRO A 430 -9.70 -12.08 41.28
C PRO A 430 -9.21 -13.15 40.28
N ILE A 431 -9.77 -14.36 40.34
CA ILE A 431 -9.50 -15.45 39.39
C ILE A 431 -9.63 -14.96 37.93
N ARG A 432 -10.47 -13.93 37.72
CA ARG A 432 -10.71 -13.22 36.46
C ARG A 432 -9.58 -12.31 35.95
N LEU A 433 -8.52 -12.07 36.71
CA LEU A 433 -7.36 -11.28 36.27
C LEU A 433 -6.08 -12.13 36.16
N ARG A 434 -6.07 -13.35 36.72
CA ARG A 434 -4.86 -14.20 36.79
C ARG A 434 -4.38 -14.70 35.42
N VAL A 435 -5.28 -14.94 34.47
CA VAL A 435 -4.94 -15.48 33.14
C VAL A 435 -4.33 -14.45 32.20
N PRO A 436 -4.92 -13.25 32.01
CA PRO A 436 -4.22 -12.19 31.26
C PRO A 436 -2.91 -11.81 31.95
N LEU A 437 -2.82 -11.92 33.28
CA LEU A 437 -1.61 -11.64 34.03
C LEU A 437 -0.53 -12.73 33.86
N VAL A 438 -0.88 -14.02 33.76
CA VAL A 438 0.08 -15.11 33.48
C VAL A 438 0.44 -15.21 32.00
N ALA A 439 -0.53 -15.06 31.08
CA ALA A 439 -0.22 -14.94 29.65
C ALA A 439 0.64 -13.71 29.38
N GLY A 440 0.32 -12.59 30.05
CA GLY A 440 1.15 -11.39 30.14
C GLY A 440 2.54 -11.72 30.67
N LEU A 441 2.66 -12.33 31.85
CA LEU A 441 3.95 -12.75 32.43
C LEU A 441 4.73 -13.73 31.55
N LEU A 442 4.08 -14.62 30.81
CA LEU A 442 4.76 -15.57 29.92
C LEU A 442 5.22 -14.87 28.64
N LEU A 443 4.38 -14.03 28.02
CA LEU A 443 4.80 -13.15 26.93
C LEU A 443 5.90 -12.20 27.39
N THR A 444 5.80 -11.63 28.59
CA THR A 444 6.80 -10.76 29.18
C THR A 444 8.06 -11.55 29.51
N THR A 445 7.99 -12.77 30.03
CA THR A 445 9.18 -13.60 30.31
C THR A 445 9.85 -14.05 29.01
N VAL A 446 9.07 -14.44 27.99
CA VAL A 446 9.60 -14.78 26.67
C VAL A 446 10.20 -13.53 26.01
N PHE A 447 9.53 -12.39 26.08
CA PHE A 447 10.03 -11.13 25.57
C PHE A 447 11.28 -10.67 26.34
N VAL A 448 11.28 -10.66 27.67
CA VAL A 448 12.42 -10.30 28.52
C VAL A 448 13.56 -11.30 28.39
N GLY A 449 13.27 -12.59 28.19
CA GLY A 449 14.29 -13.61 27.92
C GLY A 449 14.92 -13.41 26.55
N ALA A 450 14.12 -13.24 25.51
CA ALA A 450 14.61 -12.96 24.16
C ALA A 450 15.30 -11.59 24.07
N PHE A 451 14.75 -10.58 24.75
CA PHE A 451 15.27 -9.22 24.80
C PHE A 451 16.51 -9.13 25.69
N GLY A 452 16.55 -9.86 26.80
CA GLY A 452 17.72 -10.00 27.64
C GLY A 452 18.84 -10.74 26.92
N ALA A 453 18.51 -11.81 26.18
CA ALA A 453 19.45 -12.45 25.27
C ALA A 453 19.91 -11.50 24.15
N TYR A 454 19.01 -10.68 23.60
CA TYR A 454 19.36 -9.63 22.64
C TYR A 454 20.30 -8.60 23.27
N VAL A 455 19.98 -7.99 24.42
CA VAL A 455 20.83 -7.01 25.10
C VAL A 455 22.17 -7.62 25.53
N SER A 456 22.21 -8.90 25.90
CA SER A 456 23.43 -9.59 26.31
C SER A 456 24.29 -10.06 25.12
N SER A 457 23.70 -10.21 23.93
CA SER A 457 24.40 -10.60 22.69
C SER A 457 24.63 -9.45 21.73
N ALA A 458 23.88 -8.36 21.89
CA ALA A 458 24.05 -7.11 21.19
C ALA A 458 25.30 -6.45 21.77
N PRO A 459 26.34 -6.26 20.96
CA PRO A 459 27.34 -5.28 21.32
C PRO A 459 26.65 -3.92 21.36
N ALA A 460 27.04 -3.07 22.33
CA ALA A 460 26.78 -1.64 22.25
C ALA A 460 27.14 -1.15 20.83
N SER A 461 26.33 -0.25 20.27
CA SER A 461 26.45 0.27 18.90
C SER A 461 27.90 0.29 18.44
N ARG A 462 28.20 -0.58 17.47
CA ARG A 462 29.53 -0.86 16.96
C ARG A 462 30.10 0.29 16.12
N VAL A 463 29.22 1.19 15.71
CA VAL A 463 29.51 2.39 14.93
C VAL A 463 28.70 3.54 15.52
N GLU A 464 29.37 4.63 15.89
CA GLU A 464 28.67 5.86 16.26
C GLU A 464 28.20 6.58 15.00
N VAL A 465 26.94 7.01 15.00
CA VAL A 465 26.30 7.66 13.86
C VAL A 465 25.91 9.08 14.26
N GLN A 466 26.69 10.05 13.78
CA GLN A 466 26.41 11.47 13.98
C GLN A 466 25.79 12.06 12.71
N VAL A 467 24.61 12.66 12.84
CA VAL A 467 24.01 13.46 11.75
C VAL A 467 24.51 14.89 11.92
N ASN A 468 25.40 15.33 11.04
CA ASN A 468 26.04 16.64 11.11
C ASN A 468 25.11 17.75 10.62
N SER A 469 24.44 17.48 9.49
CA SER A 469 23.50 18.43 8.91
C SER A 469 22.42 17.71 8.12
N VAL A 470 21.24 18.30 8.09
CA VAL A 470 20.10 17.87 7.29
C VAL A 470 19.73 19.00 6.35
N ALA A 471 19.60 18.69 5.06
CA ALA A 471 19.37 19.69 4.02
C ALA A 471 18.30 19.24 3.04
N ASP A 472 17.66 20.24 2.43
CA ASP A 472 16.78 20.11 1.27
C ASP A 472 17.38 20.94 0.12
N PRO A 473 18.53 20.52 -0.43
CA PRO A 473 19.19 21.24 -1.53
C PRO A 473 18.30 21.33 -2.78
N ASP A 474 17.29 20.47 -2.89
CA ASP A 474 16.41 20.38 -4.05
C ASP A 474 15.09 21.13 -3.87
N GLY A 475 14.90 21.74 -2.70
CA GLY A 475 13.74 22.55 -2.37
C GLY A 475 12.42 21.82 -2.47
N ILE A 476 12.32 20.53 -2.11
CA ILE A 476 11.06 19.78 -2.18
C ILE A 476 10.17 19.93 -0.92
N GLY A 477 10.62 20.69 0.08
CA GLY A 477 9.96 20.85 1.37
C GLY A 477 10.13 19.64 2.30
N ALA A 478 11.09 18.77 2.00
CA ALA A 478 11.44 17.56 2.74
C ALA A 478 12.95 17.37 2.71
N ALA A 479 13.54 16.77 3.73
CA ALA A 479 14.97 16.52 3.70
C ALA A 479 15.29 15.46 2.65
N THR A 480 16.14 15.82 1.69
CA THR A 480 16.64 14.92 0.63
C THR A 480 18.10 14.57 0.81
N GLN A 481 18.81 15.26 1.72
CA GLN A 481 20.24 15.07 1.93
C GLN A 481 20.62 15.11 3.42
N LEU A 482 21.49 14.18 3.80
CA LEU A 482 22.09 14.06 5.12
C LEU A 482 23.61 14.08 4.97
N ASN A 483 24.28 14.94 5.73
CA ASN A 483 25.72 14.83 5.95
C ASN A 483 25.92 14.13 7.29
N ILE A 484 26.60 12.99 7.26
CA ILE A 484 26.75 12.14 8.44
C ILE A 484 28.21 11.80 8.65
N THR A 485 28.61 11.64 9.90
CA THR A 485 29.91 11.08 10.27
C THR A 485 29.68 9.74 10.96
N LEU A 486 30.37 8.72 10.47
CA LEU A 486 30.41 7.41 11.08
C LEU A 486 31.76 7.23 11.76
N HIS A 487 31.77 6.77 13.00
CA HIS A 487 32.98 6.33 13.70
C HIS A 487 32.92 4.82 13.92
N ASN A 488 33.75 4.04 13.22
CA ASN A 488 33.77 2.59 13.34
C ASN A 488 34.54 2.16 14.58
N LEU A 489 33.84 1.72 15.63
CA LEU A 489 34.44 1.21 16.87
C LEU A 489 34.78 -0.28 16.80
N THR A 490 34.57 -0.93 15.65
CA THR A 490 34.82 -2.37 15.50
C THR A 490 36.24 -2.68 15.05
N PRO A 491 36.73 -3.91 15.32
CA PRO A 491 38.02 -4.38 14.82
C PRO A 491 37.98 -4.78 13.33
N LYS A 492 36.85 -4.63 12.64
CA LYS A 492 36.67 -5.05 11.24
C LYS A 492 36.24 -3.85 10.38
N PRO A 493 36.61 -3.82 9.09
CA PRO A 493 36.03 -2.84 8.19
C PRO A 493 34.53 -3.11 8.03
N ILE A 494 33.76 -2.05 7.81
CA ILE A 494 32.33 -2.13 7.49
C ILE A 494 32.07 -1.53 6.12
N LEU A 495 31.06 -2.04 5.41
CA LEU A 495 30.56 -1.43 4.19
C LEU A 495 29.18 -0.81 4.47
N PRO A 496 29.08 0.49 4.75
CA PRO A 496 27.84 1.06 5.27
C PRO A 496 26.75 1.16 4.19
N SER A 497 25.54 0.72 4.54
CA SER A 497 24.29 0.98 3.83
C SER A 497 23.32 1.76 4.73
N PHE A 498 22.56 2.67 4.13
CA PHE A 498 21.84 3.71 4.87
C PHE A 498 20.33 3.61 4.72
N PHE A 499 19.63 3.55 5.85
CA PHE A 499 18.17 3.48 5.88
C PHE A 499 17.59 4.56 6.78
N VAL A 500 16.68 5.36 6.25
CA VAL A 500 16.02 6.42 7.01
C VAL A 500 14.60 5.99 7.34
N LYS A 501 14.30 5.89 8.63
CA LYS A 501 12.95 5.58 9.12
C LYS A 501 12.28 6.85 9.62
N TRP A 502 11.19 7.20 8.95
CA TRP A 502 10.22 8.22 9.38
C TRP A 502 8.76 7.76 9.20
N ASN A 503 8.58 6.59 8.59
CA ASN A 503 7.29 5.93 8.35
C ASN A 503 7.36 4.45 8.79
N PHE A 504 6.29 3.69 8.54
CA PHE A 504 6.19 2.27 8.91
C PHE A 504 7.22 1.36 8.23
N LEU A 505 7.92 1.83 7.20
CA LEU A 505 9.10 1.16 6.64
C LEU A 505 10.29 2.12 6.63
N PRO A 506 11.52 1.63 6.90
CA PRO A 506 12.73 2.38 6.59
C PRO A 506 12.95 2.45 5.08
N TYR A 507 13.28 3.63 4.56
CA TYR A 507 13.59 3.84 3.16
C TYR A 507 15.10 3.74 2.92
N LEU A 508 15.50 3.08 1.83
CA LEU A 508 16.90 3.07 1.39
C LEU A 508 17.31 4.47 0.93
N TRP A 509 18.45 4.95 1.40
CA TRP A 509 19.08 6.17 0.94
C TRP A 509 20.45 5.86 0.33
N ALA A 510 20.78 6.54 -0.76
CA ALA A 510 22.00 6.31 -1.52
C ALA A 510 23.14 7.19 -0.98
N SER A 511 24.34 6.64 -0.88
CA SER A 511 25.56 7.40 -0.58
C SER A 511 26.34 7.67 -1.85
N ILE A 512 26.95 8.84 -1.94
CA ILE A 512 27.89 9.18 -3.04
C ILE A 512 29.24 8.46 -2.85
N SER A 513 29.55 8.05 -1.62
CA SER A 513 30.73 7.26 -1.29
C SER A 513 30.35 5.81 -1.01
N ASN A 514 30.95 4.87 -1.76
CA ASN A 514 30.87 3.42 -1.51
C ASN A 514 32.09 2.90 -0.73
N GLN A 515 32.85 3.79 -0.08
CA GLN A 515 34.08 3.40 0.60
C GLN A 515 33.79 2.64 1.89
N SER A 516 34.47 1.50 2.06
CA SER A 516 34.46 0.78 3.33
C SER A 516 35.11 1.63 4.43
N LEU A 517 34.51 1.65 5.62
CA LEU A 517 35.08 2.33 6.78
C LEU A 517 36.00 1.37 7.53
N ALA A 518 37.28 1.70 7.59
CA ALA A 518 38.29 0.89 8.26
C ALA A 518 38.04 0.77 9.79
N PRO A 519 38.65 -0.22 10.47
CA PRO A 519 38.56 -0.34 11.92
C PRO A 519 39.06 0.92 12.64
N SER A 520 38.37 1.37 13.69
CA SER A 520 38.78 2.50 14.55
C SER A 520 38.99 3.83 13.81
N THR A 521 38.37 4.02 12.65
CA THR A 521 38.44 5.28 11.89
C THR A 521 37.07 5.94 11.78
N SER A 522 37.10 7.23 11.42
CA SER A 522 35.91 8.00 11.09
C SER A 522 35.91 8.43 9.63
N ALA A 523 34.73 8.46 9.02
CA ALA A 523 34.53 9.05 7.71
C ALA A 523 33.18 9.76 7.63
N SER A 524 33.12 10.79 6.79
CA SER A 524 31.88 11.51 6.50
C SER A 524 31.27 11.00 5.19
N TYR A 525 29.96 10.83 5.21
CA TYR A 525 29.17 10.36 4.08
C TYR A 525 28.10 11.39 3.75
N LEU A 526 27.93 11.62 2.45
CA LEU A 526 26.83 12.41 1.93
C LEU A 526 25.78 11.45 1.40
N VAL A 527 24.68 11.37 2.14
CA VAL A 527 23.60 10.40 1.93
C VAL A 527 22.37 11.13 1.41
N THR A 528 21.72 10.59 0.39
CA THR A 528 20.61 11.22 -0.33
C THR A 528 19.43 10.29 -0.48
N ALA A 529 18.21 10.83 -0.43
CA ALA A 529 17.00 10.05 -0.65
C ALA A 529 17.04 9.39 -2.05
N THR A 530 16.50 8.18 -2.17
CA THR A 530 16.46 7.47 -3.47
C THR A 530 15.40 8.04 -4.43
N ASP A 531 14.36 8.67 -3.88
CA ASP A 531 13.36 9.47 -4.58
C ASP A 531 12.70 10.47 -3.61
N GLY A 532 11.76 11.28 -4.12
CA GLY A 532 11.03 12.25 -3.30
C GLY A 532 10.08 11.61 -2.27
N LEU A 533 9.62 10.37 -2.47
CA LEU A 533 8.77 9.65 -1.52
C LEU A 533 9.57 9.07 -0.35
N ALA A 534 10.87 8.84 -0.52
CA ALA A 534 11.79 8.43 0.54
C ALA A 534 12.28 9.60 1.41
N ALA A 535 12.18 10.84 0.91
CA ALA A 535 12.59 12.05 1.60
C ALA A 535 11.82 12.25 2.93
N VAL A 536 12.48 12.81 3.95
CA VAL A 536 11.85 12.98 5.26
C VAL A 536 10.96 14.22 5.26
N PRO A 537 9.64 14.10 5.48
CA PRO A 537 8.76 15.26 5.45
C PRO A 537 9.09 16.25 6.57
N ARG A 538 8.81 17.53 6.32
CA ARG A 538 8.94 18.58 7.33
C ARG A 538 8.22 18.23 8.64
N SER A 539 8.76 18.68 9.75
CA SER A 539 8.22 18.47 11.10
C SER A 539 8.13 17.00 11.52
N THR A 540 8.71 16.10 10.74
CA THR A 540 8.71 14.66 11.02
C THR A 540 10.03 14.28 11.68
N SER A 541 9.92 13.51 12.77
CA SER A 541 11.09 12.91 13.40
C SER A 541 11.53 11.69 12.62
N PHE A 542 12.82 11.51 12.45
CA PHE A 542 13.39 10.35 11.79
C PHE A 542 14.58 9.77 12.57
N ARG A 543 14.96 8.54 12.20
CA ARG A 543 16.21 7.91 12.63
C ARG A 543 16.92 7.36 11.41
N LEU A 544 18.25 7.47 11.41
CA LEU A 544 19.12 6.82 10.44
C LEU A 544 19.63 5.50 11.03
N TYR A 545 19.45 4.42 10.28
CA TYR A 545 20.00 3.10 10.55
C TYR A 545 21.13 2.82 9.56
N VAL A 546 22.24 2.32 10.08
CA VAL A 546 23.42 1.95 9.29
C VAL A 546 23.62 0.45 9.42
N TYR A 547 23.51 -0.25 8.30
CA TYR A 547 23.83 -1.67 8.21
C TYR A 547 25.20 -1.85 7.57
N ASP A 548 25.88 -2.93 7.91
CA ASP A 548 27.05 -3.38 7.18
C ASP A 548 26.58 -4.29 6.03
N ALA A 549 26.68 -3.81 4.80
CA ALA A 549 26.24 -4.49 3.60
C ALA A 549 26.95 -5.84 3.37
N ALA A 550 28.16 -6.02 3.90
CA ALA A 550 28.88 -7.29 3.79
C ALA A 550 28.29 -8.39 4.67
N THR A 551 27.76 -8.04 5.84
CA THR A 551 27.22 -9.00 6.82
C THR A 551 25.70 -8.96 6.97
N GLY A 552 25.05 -7.91 6.46
CA GLY A 552 23.64 -7.62 6.63
C GLY A 552 23.24 -7.28 8.07
N THR A 553 24.22 -6.95 8.93
CA THR A 553 23.97 -6.65 10.35
C THR A 553 23.81 -5.16 10.57
N LEU A 554 22.92 -4.78 11.49
CA LEU A 554 22.86 -3.39 11.94
C LEU A 554 24.11 -3.08 12.76
N VAL A 555 24.85 -2.04 12.37
CA VAL A 555 26.11 -1.66 13.02
C VAL A 555 26.02 -0.33 13.78
N GLY A 556 25.10 0.55 13.40
CA GLY A 556 24.90 1.84 14.06
C GLY A 556 23.51 2.42 13.80
N GLN A 557 23.10 3.35 14.67
CA GLN A 557 21.90 4.15 14.47
C GLN A 557 22.09 5.55 15.05
N SER A 558 21.42 6.55 14.48
CA SER A 558 21.43 7.91 15.02
C SER A 558 20.46 8.07 16.19
N LEU A 559 20.63 9.16 16.94
CA LEU A 559 19.52 9.72 17.73
C LEU A 559 18.36 10.12 16.82
N SER A 560 17.17 10.26 17.40
CA SER A 560 16.05 10.82 16.67
C SER A 560 16.31 12.29 16.35
N PHE A 561 16.16 12.64 15.08
CA PHE A 561 16.34 14.01 14.60
C PHE A 561 15.00 14.51 14.06
N ARG A 562 14.69 15.79 14.27
CA ARG A 562 13.50 16.43 13.70
C ARG A 562 13.92 17.54 12.76
N ILE A 563 13.27 17.59 11.60
CA ILE A 563 13.54 18.61 10.59
C ILE A 563 12.57 19.76 10.74
N ASP A 564 13.13 20.93 11.02
CA ASP A 564 12.44 22.21 10.88
C ASP A 564 12.97 22.93 9.63
N SER A 565 12.73 22.32 8.46
CA SER A 565 13.05 22.98 7.19
C SER A 565 12.17 24.22 7.00
N SER A 566 12.72 25.25 6.36
CA SER A 566 11.94 26.41 5.95
C SER A 566 10.86 25.99 4.95
N THR A 567 9.69 26.64 5.02
CA THR A 567 8.67 26.46 3.99
C THR A 567 9.25 26.96 2.67
N GLN A 568 9.39 26.08 1.69
CA GLN A 568 9.78 26.50 0.35
C GLN A 568 8.60 27.19 -0.34
N THR A 569 8.88 28.27 -1.06
CA THR A 569 7.87 29.00 -1.84
C THR A 569 7.28 28.12 -2.93
N ILE A 570 8.12 27.37 -3.65
CA ILE A 570 7.75 26.36 -4.66
C ILE A 570 8.46 25.07 -4.29
N GLN A 571 7.77 23.93 -4.38
CA GLN A 571 8.43 22.64 -4.15
C GLN A 571 9.02 22.09 -5.45
N ASN A 572 10.21 21.51 -5.36
CA ASN A 572 10.93 20.88 -6.48
C ASN A 572 11.18 21.84 -7.66
N PRO A 573 11.69 23.07 -7.42
CA PRO A 573 11.90 24.11 -8.43
C PRO A 573 12.86 23.71 -9.56
N HIS A 574 13.73 22.73 -9.32
CA HIS A 574 14.70 22.24 -10.29
C HIS A 574 14.23 20.98 -11.02
N PHE A 575 13.01 20.51 -10.74
CA PHE A 575 12.43 19.31 -11.36
C PHE A 575 13.33 18.07 -11.26
N ARG A 576 14.15 18.00 -10.20
CA ARG A 576 15.06 16.86 -9.97
C ARG A 576 14.26 15.61 -9.60
N TRP A 577 13.17 15.79 -8.85
CA TRP A 577 12.41 14.66 -8.30
C TRP A 577 11.10 14.45 -9.04
N TRP A 578 10.82 13.20 -9.38
CA TRP A 578 9.60 12.81 -10.07
C TRP A 578 8.93 11.68 -9.32
N THR A 579 7.60 11.74 -9.27
CA THR A 579 6.79 10.73 -8.63
C THR A 579 5.63 10.35 -9.55
N LEU A 580 5.12 9.13 -9.38
CA LEU A 580 3.93 8.69 -10.08
C LEU A 580 2.70 9.37 -9.47
N ASP A 581 2.01 10.19 -10.26
CA ASP A 581 0.65 10.62 -9.91
C ASP A 581 -0.28 9.42 -10.13
N VAL A 582 -0.66 8.79 -9.03
CA VAL A 582 -1.49 7.57 -9.02
C VAL A 582 -2.87 7.81 -9.62
N GLY A 583 -3.39 9.05 -9.54
CA GLY A 583 -4.68 9.44 -10.11
C GLY A 583 -4.61 9.76 -11.60
N ALA A 584 -3.43 10.15 -12.11
CA ALA A 584 -3.24 10.42 -13.52
C ALA A 584 -2.53 9.28 -14.29
N GLY A 585 -1.97 8.30 -13.57
CA GLY A 585 -1.23 7.16 -14.11
C GLY A 585 0.06 7.54 -14.83
N THR A 586 0.67 8.67 -14.48
CA THR A 586 1.86 9.20 -15.15
C THR A 586 2.79 9.92 -14.17
N LYS A 587 4.07 10.07 -14.54
CA LYS A 587 5.04 10.78 -13.70
C LYS A 587 4.79 12.28 -13.74
N VAL A 588 4.81 12.89 -12.57
CA VAL A 588 4.74 14.34 -12.36
C VAL A 588 5.88 14.76 -11.45
N PRO A 589 6.25 16.04 -11.45
CA PRO A 589 7.23 16.54 -10.50
C PRO A 589 6.73 16.34 -9.08
N PHE A 590 7.62 15.96 -8.18
CA PHE A 590 7.28 15.78 -6.78
C PHE A 590 6.67 17.07 -6.20
N GLY A 591 5.52 16.96 -5.52
CA GLY A 591 4.77 18.09 -4.96
C GLY A 591 3.82 18.79 -5.94
N TRP A 592 3.82 18.41 -7.22
CA TRP A 592 2.92 18.94 -8.24
C TRP A 592 1.78 17.96 -8.51
N LYS A 593 0.64 18.48 -8.95
CA LYS A 593 -0.52 17.67 -9.32
C LYS A 593 -0.82 17.84 -10.80
N LEU A 594 -1.00 16.72 -11.51
CA LEU A 594 -1.51 16.75 -12.87
C LEU A 594 -3.03 16.82 -12.83
N THR A 595 -3.57 17.91 -13.36
CA THR A 595 -5.00 18.05 -13.56
C THR A 595 -5.27 17.94 -15.06
N LYS A 596 -6.01 16.90 -15.44
CA LYS A 596 -6.55 16.78 -16.80
C LYS A 596 -7.98 17.31 -16.77
N ALA A 597 -8.28 18.31 -17.59
CA ALA A 597 -9.66 18.69 -17.89
C ALA A 597 -9.94 18.24 -19.32
N ASN A 598 -10.70 17.15 -19.45
CA ASN A 598 -11.00 16.55 -20.75
C ASN A 598 -12.32 15.77 -20.76
N ILE A 599 -13.03 15.83 -21.89
CA ILE A 599 -14.01 14.83 -22.28
C ILE A 599 -13.27 13.89 -23.27
N ASP A 600 -12.75 12.76 -22.77
CA ASP A 600 -12.09 11.61 -23.46
C ASP A 600 -10.54 11.63 -23.70
N PRO A 601 -9.83 10.45 -23.82
CA PRO A 601 -8.55 10.25 -23.13
C PRO A 601 -7.57 9.27 -23.85
N LEU A 602 -6.67 9.68 -24.74
CA LEU A 602 -5.64 8.74 -25.22
C LEU A 602 -4.23 9.35 -25.26
N THR A 603 -3.40 8.85 -24.32
CA THR A 603 -1.94 9.03 -24.09
C THR A 603 -1.52 10.15 -23.13
N PRO A 604 -0.73 9.87 -22.07
CA PRO A 604 -0.26 10.90 -21.13
C PRO A 604 0.81 11.82 -21.76
N PRO A 605 0.77 13.15 -21.50
CA PRO A 605 1.58 14.14 -22.23
C PRO A 605 2.88 14.60 -21.52
N ILE A 606 3.15 14.17 -20.29
CA ILE A 606 4.30 14.70 -19.53
C ILE A 606 5.50 13.78 -19.69
N GLN A 607 6.59 14.30 -20.27
CA GLN A 607 7.87 13.60 -20.38
C GLN A 607 8.98 14.36 -19.65
N ALA A 608 9.79 13.61 -18.91
CA ALA A 608 11.06 14.10 -18.36
C ALA A 608 12.11 14.20 -19.49
N LEU A 609 13.01 15.18 -19.41
CA LEU A 609 14.09 15.37 -20.38
C LEU A 609 15.42 14.77 -19.87
N ASP A 610 16.15 14.03 -20.72
CA ASP A 610 17.59 13.75 -20.56
C ASP A 610 18.37 13.49 -21.87
N GLN A 611 19.67 13.16 -21.69
CA GLN A 611 20.91 13.39 -22.47
C GLN A 611 20.74 13.70 -23.98
N ASN A 612 20.41 14.91 -24.42
CA ASN A 612 21.27 16.08 -24.34
C ASN A 612 20.45 17.37 -24.62
N GLN A 613 19.28 17.56 -23.99
CA GLN A 613 18.67 18.89 -23.92
C GLN A 613 18.26 19.21 -22.47
N THR A 614 19.18 19.86 -21.76
CA THR A 614 19.79 19.38 -20.50
C THR A 614 19.30 20.01 -19.19
N ALA A 615 18.05 20.48 -19.10
CA ALA A 615 17.33 20.63 -17.82
C ALA A 615 15.88 21.06 -18.06
N GLY A 616 14.91 20.41 -17.39
CA GLY A 616 13.50 20.85 -17.36
C GLY A 616 12.47 19.74 -17.68
N ILE A 617 11.22 20.16 -17.84
CA ILE A 617 10.06 19.32 -18.15
C ILE A 617 9.52 19.70 -19.50
N SER A 618 9.19 18.71 -20.34
CA SER A 618 8.40 18.96 -21.53
C SER A 618 6.95 18.49 -21.32
N LEU A 619 6.02 19.42 -21.46
CA LEU A 619 4.60 19.08 -21.60
C LEU A 619 4.28 18.93 -23.10
N ARG A 620 4.00 17.70 -23.52
CA ARG A 620 3.80 17.27 -24.89
C ARG A 620 2.40 16.71 -25.08
N LEU A 621 1.45 17.53 -25.53
CA LEU A 621 0.14 17.02 -25.96
C LEU A 621 0.29 16.36 -27.34
N ASN A 622 -0.09 15.08 -27.46
CA ASN A 622 -0.20 14.38 -28.74
C ASN A 622 -1.67 13.97 -28.90
N TYR A 623 -2.39 14.67 -29.77
CA TYR A 623 -3.83 14.46 -29.93
C TYR A 623 -4.11 13.64 -31.20
N THR A 624 -4.82 12.53 -31.06
CA THR A 624 -5.36 11.75 -32.18
C THR A 624 -6.85 11.53 -31.97
N SER A 625 -7.68 12.52 -32.26
CA SER A 625 -9.12 12.35 -32.40
C SER A 625 -9.70 13.41 -33.33
N GLN A 626 -10.69 13.03 -34.15
CA GLN A 626 -11.43 13.93 -35.03
C GLN A 626 -12.72 14.48 -34.41
N ALA A 627 -13.00 14.16 -33.13
CA ALA A 627 -14.17 14.66 -32.42
C ALA A 627 -13.78 15.81 -31.47
N THR A 628 -14.13 17.03 -31.84
CA THR A 628 -13.75 18.29 -31.18
C THR A 628 -14.29 18.43 -29.75
N VAL A 629 -13.41 18.26 -28.76
CA VAL A 629 -13.48 18.92 -27.45
C VAL A 629 -12.09 19.50 -27.17
N LEU A 630 -12.01 20.77 -26.78
CA LEU A 630 -10.74 21.42 -26.40
C LEU A 630 -10.16 20.74 -25.16
N GLU A 631 -9.05 20.04 -25.30
CA GLU A 631 -8.35 19.43 -24.19
C GLU A 631 -7.47 20.45 -23.47
N LYS A 632 -7.53 20.50 -22.13
CA LYS A 632 -6.64 21.33 -21.31
C LYS A 632 -5.86 20.46 -20.34
N ILE A 633 -4.54 20.51 -20.43
CA ILE A 633 -3.63 19.84 -19.49
C ILE A 633 -2.99 20.90 -18.62
N MET A 634 -2.99 20.65 -17.31
CA MET A 634 -2.48 21.59 -16.31
C MET A 634 -1.57 20.88 -15.32
N LEU A 635 -0.42 21.50 -15.03
CA LEU A 635 0.43 21.19 -13.88
C LEU A 635 0.30 22.32 -12.87
N SER A 636 -0.24 22.03 -11.71
CA SER A 636 -0.54 23.02 -10.68
C SER A 636 0.11 22.70 -9.34
N GLN A 637 0.48 23.73 -8.60
CA GLN A 637 0.98 23.64 -7.24
C GLN A 637 0.55 24.87 -6.42
N LYS A 638 0.30 24.68 -5.13
CA LYS A 638 0.13 25.81 -4.18
C LYS A 638 1.49 26.33 -3.74
N ILE A 639 1.70 27.63 -3.86
CA ILE A 639 2.97 28.32 -3.64
C ILE A 639 2.76 29.59 -2.81
N LEU A 640 3.83 30.14 -2.23
CA LEU A 640 3.80 31.50 -1.65
C LEU A 640 3.92 32.53 -2.79
N LEU A 641 3.13 33.61 -2.80
CA LEU A 641 3.11 34.56 -3.93
C LEU A 641 4.39 35.41 -4.04
N ASN A 642 5.02 35.71 -2.92
CA ASN A 642 6.01 36.77 -2.78
C ASN A 642 7.39 36.54 -3.45
N ALA A 643 7.61 35.49 -4.27
CA ALA A 643 8.98 35.07 -4.53
C ALA A 643 9.30 34.31 -5.83
N THR A 644 8.70 34.64 -6.98
CA THR A 644 8.98 33.86 -8.21
C THR A 644 9.14 34.71 -9.46
N THR A 645 10.31 34.64 -10.06
CA THR A 645 10.47 34.90 -11.49
C THR A 645 10.49 33.57 -12.24
N LEU A 646 9.57 33.39 -13.19
CA LEU A 646 9.45 32.17 -13.96
C LEU A 646 10.06 32.35 -15.36
N ASN A 647 11.06 31.53 -15.70
CA ASN A 647 11.61 31.47 -17.05
C ASN A 647 11.03 30.29 -17.84
N LEU A 648 10.18 30.60 -18.81
CA LEU A 648 9.57 29.63 -19.71
C LEU A 648 10.18 29.68 -21.10
N SER A 649 10.35 28.52 -21.70
CA SER A 649 10.71 28.34 -23.09
C SER A 649 9.62 27.59 -23.84
N LEU A 650 9.24 28.10 -25.00
CA LEU A 650 8.16 27.53 -25.81
C LEU A 650 8.67 27.24 -27.21
N PHE A 651 8.30 26.09 -27.77
CA PHE A 651 8.57 25.73 -29.15
C PHE A 651 7.27 25.35 -29.86
N ASP A 652 6.96 26.11 -30.90
CA ASP A 652 5.84 25.89 -31.82
C ASP A 652 6.40 25.57 -33.20
N PRO A 653 6.51 24.28 -33.59
CA PRO A 653 7.14 23.89 -34.85
C PRO A 653 6.40 24.41 -36.09
N THR A 654 5.10 24.67 -35.98
CA THR A 654 4.24 24.97 -37.14
C THR A 654 3.92 26.45 -37.30
N ALA A 655 4.47 27.33 -36.45
CA ALA A 655 4.05 28.73 -36.34
C ALA A 655 2.51 28.87 -36.27
N THR A 656 1.86 27.85 -35.71
CA THR A 656 0.40 27.79 -35.55
C THR A 656 -0.02 28.95 -34.66
N SER A 657 -1.03 29.73 -35.08
CA SER A 657 -1.40 30.92 -34.32
C SER A 657 -1.79 30.52 -32.89
N THR A 658 -0.97 30.90 -31.91
CA THR A 658 -1.21 30.60 -30.49
C THR A 658 -2.32 31.48 -29.89
N GLY A 659 -3.01 32.27 -30.74
CA GLY A 659 -4.25 32.97 -30.41
C GLY A 659 -5.53 32.16 -30.66
N ASN A 660 -5.54 31.26 -31.66
CA ASN A 660 -6.80 30.59 -32.10
C ASN A 660 -6.76 29.06 -32.07
N GLN A 661 -5.58 28.42 -32.04
CA GLN A 661 -5.45 26.96 -32.18
C GLN A 661 -4.85 26.24 -30.97
N ALA A 662 -3.87 26.87 -30.31
CA ALA A 662 -3.31 26.38 -29.06
C ALA A 662 -2.95 27.55 -28.15
N ILE A 663 -3.24 27.42 -26.86
CA ILE A 663 -2.94 28.41 -25.84
C ILE A 663 -2.01 27.74 -24.84
N ALA A 664 -0.78 28.24 -24.77
CA ALA A 664 0.11 27.98 -23.65
C ALA A 664 -0.02 29.16 -22.68
N GLY A 665 -0.05 28.88 -21.38
CA GLY A 665 -0.12 29.94 -20.41
C GLY A 665 0.25 29.53 -19.00
N VAL A 666 0.40 30.54 -18.16
CA VAL A 666 0.56 30.41 -16.72
C VAL A 666 -0.60 31.11 -16.05
N THR A 667 -1.24 30.47 -15.08
CA THR A 667 -2.18 31.15 -14.19
C THR A 667 -1.64 31.18 -12.77
N VAL A 668 -1.91 32.27 -12.08
CA VAL A 668 -1.68 32.44 -10.64
C VAL A 668 -3.00 32.87 -10.04
N THR A 669 -3.53 32.11 -9.07
CA THR A 669 -4.84 32.41 -8.48
C THR A 669 -4.91 32.10 -6.99
N ASP A 670 -5.54 32.97 -6.20
CA ASP A 670 -5.88 32.71 -4.79
C ASP A 670 -7.28 32.07 -4.62
N GLY A 671 -7.98 31.84 -5.74
CA GLY A 671 -9.36 31.36 -5.80
C GLY A 671 -10.42 32.46 -5.92
N ALA A 672 -10.07 33.72 -5.66
CA ALA A 672 -10.93 34.91 -5.85
C ALA A 672 -10.45 35.79 -7.01
N HIS A 673 -9.13 35.88 -7.21
CA HIS A 673 -8.46 36.63 -8.26
C HIS A 673 -7.63 35.69 -9.13
N GLU A 674 -7.51 35.97 -10.44
CA GLU A 674 -6.70 35.20 -11.38
C GLU A 674 -5.84 36.10 -12.26
N LEU A 675 -4.52 35.87 -12.24
CA LEU A 675 -3.54 36.50 -13.12
C LEU A 675 -3.05 35.48 -14.14
N THR A 676 -3.31 35.73 -15.41
CA THR A 676 -3.08 34.80 -16.50
C THR A 676 -2.12 35.37 -17.54
N TYR A 677 -1.01 34.68 -17.76
CA TYR A 677 -0.03 35.00 -18.80
C TYR A 677 -0.28 34.08 -19.99
N LEU A 678 -0.78 34.64 -21.09
CA LEU A 678 -1.02 33.90 -22.33
C LEU A 678 0.10 34.14 -23.31
N PHE A 679 0.74 33.08 -23.79
CA PHE A 679 1.81 33.22 -24.78
C PHE A 679 1.23 33.13 -26.19
N SER A 680 1.42 34.17 -26.99
CA SER A 680 0.81 34.26 -28.32
C SER A 680 1.71 34.91 -29.36
N ASN A 681 1.82 34.30 -30.54
CA ASN A 681 2.42 34.91 -31.73
C ASN A 681 1.47 35.89 -32.45
N ALA A 682 0.22 36.03 -31.99
CA ALA A 682 -0.76 36.97 -32.56
C ALA A 682 -0.52 38.42 -32.10
N THR A 683 0.35 38.63 -31.12
CA THR A 683 0.72 39.97 -30.61
C THR A 683 2.20 40.22 -30.85
N VAL A 684 2.55 41.43 -31.26
CA VAL A 684 3.97 41.85 -31.46
C VAL A 684 4.52 42.54 -30.22
N LYS A 685 3.65 42.97 -29.30
CA LYS A 685 4.00 43.63 -28.04
C LYS A 685 3.19 43.02 -26.90
N PRO A 686 3.74 42.98 -25.66
CA PRO A 686 2.97 42.58 -24.50
C PRO A 686 1.74 43.47 -24.35
N THR A 687 0.57 42.85 -24.14
CA THR A 687 -0.67 43.58 -23.87
C THR A 687 -1.31 43.01 -22.62
N VAL A 688 -1.85 43.87 -21.76
CA VAL A 688 -2.50 43.44 -20.52
C VAL A 688 -3.94 43.92 -20.52
N VAL A 689 -4.86 42.98 -20.29
CA VAL A 689 -6.30 43.22 -20.18
C VAL A 689 -6.70 42.98 -18.74
N HIS A 690 -7.34 43.96 -18.11
CA HIS A 690 -7.69 43.91 -16.70
C HIS A 690 -9.20 43.89 -16.49
N SER A 691 -9.63 43.21 -15.43
CA SER A 691 -10.97 43.24 -14.83
C SER A 691 -10.82 43.19 -13.31
N ASP A 692 -11.90 43.42 -12.56
CA ASP A 692 -11.87 43.49 -11.09
C ASP A 692 -11.28 42.23 -10.43
N TYR A 693 -11.50 41.06 -11.06
CA TYR A 693 -11.09 39.76 -10.52
C TYR A 693 -10.09 39.01 -11.39
N ASN A 694 -9.95 39.35 -12.68
CA ASN A 694 -9.04 38.67 -13.60
C ASN A 694 -8.15 39.66 -14.35
N ALA A 695 -6.88 39.33 -14.51
CA ALA A 695 -5.95 40.07 -15.37
C ALA A 695 -5.26 39.10 -16.34
N THR A 696 -5.25 39.44 -17.62
CA THR A 696 -4.65 38.61 -18.67
C THR A 696 -3.54 39.38 -19.37
N ALA A 697 -2.29 38.96 -19.20
CA ALA A 697 -1.14 39.46 -19.92
C ALA A 697 -0.84 38.57 -21.13
N MET A 698 -1.04 39.07 -22.33
CA MET A 698 -0.60 38.42 -23.57
C MET A 698 0.88 38.72 -23.80
N ILE A 699 1.70 37.69 -23.85
CA ILE A 699 3.15 37.77 -24.05
C ILE A 699 3.50 37.29 -25.48
N PRO A 700 4.23 38.11 -26.27
CA PRO A 700 4.60 37.75 -27.64
C PRO A 700 5.58 36.56 -27.68
N ILE A 701 5.36 35.61 -28.58
CA ILE A 701 6.31 34.52 -28.89
C ILE A 701 6.61 34.41 -30.38
N ALA A 702 7.82 33.94 -30.73
CA ALA A 702 8.21 33.68 -32.11
C ALA A 702 7.80 32.27 -32.56
N GLY A 703 7.24 32.15 -33.77
CA GLY A 703 6.93 30.85 -34.38
C GLY A 703 8.20 30.11 -34.81
N SER A 704 8.18 28.78 -34.71
CA SER A 704 9.27 27.87 -35.12
C SER A 704 10.63 28.14 -34.45
N ALA A 705 10.66 28.84 -33.32
CA ALA A 705 11.85 29.13 -32.53
C ALA A 705 11.55 29.04 -31.03
N TRP A 706 12.57 28.69 -30.23
CA TRP A 706 12.46 28.75 -28.78
C TRP A 706 12.42 30.19 -28.30
N THR A 707 11.31 30.63 -27.72
CA THR A 707 11.21 31.96 -27.07
C THR A 707 11.33 31.80 -25.57
N SER A 708 12.14 32.63 -24.90
CA SER A 708 12.24 32.67 -23.43
C SER A 708 11.52 33.88 -22.84
N VAL A 709 10.66 33.66 -21.84
CA VAL A 709 9.94 34.72 -21.13
C VAL A 709 10.18 34.61 -19.63
N SER A 710 10.40 35.77 -18.99
CA SER A 710 10.49 35.95 -17.55
C SER A 710 9.22 36.63 -17.02
N ILE A 711 8.54 36.04 -16.04
CA ILE A 711 7.30 36.58 -15.43
C ILE A 711 7.49 36.80 -13.93
N ASP A 712 7.05 37.95 -13.39
CA ASP A 712 7.03 38.26 -11.94
C ASP A 712 5.58 38.48 -11.44
N PRO A 713 4.90 37.41 -10.99
CA PRO A 713 3.53 37.50 -10.55
C PRO A 713 3.31 38.39 -9.33
N ASN A 714 4.30 38.57 -8.46
CA ASN A 714 4.13 39.36 -7.25
C ASN A 714 4.06 40.85 -7.59
N GLN A 715 4.97 41.31 -8.44
CA GLN A 715 4.96 42.69 -8.92
C GLN A 715 3.67 42.99 -9.69
N ASP A 716 3.27 42.09 -10.58
CA ASP A 716 2.07 42.25 -11.39
C ASP A 716 0.80 42.20 -10.54
N TRP A 717 0.74 41.36 -9.49
CA TRP A 717 -0.38 41.30 -8.55
C TRP A 717 -0.56 42.60 -7.77
N LEU A 718 0.54 43.16 -7.26
CA LEU A 718 0.52 44.43 -6.54
C LEU A 718 0.15 45.60 -7.45
N ALA A 719 0.59 45.57 -8.72
CA ALA A 719 0.25 46.58 -9.71
C ALA A 719 -1.26 46.64 -10.03
N LEU A 720 -1.99 45.54 -9.80
CA LEU A 720 -3.45 45.47 -9.94
C LEU A 720 -4.20 46.03 -8.73
N GLY A 721 -3.50 46.46 -7.67
CA GLY A 721 -4.10 46.92 -6.42
C GLY A 721 -4.66 45.80 -5.54
N TRP A 722 -4.37 44.53 -5.89
CA TRP A 722 -4.79 43.39 -5.09
C TRP A 722 -3.86 43.19 -3.89
N ALA A 723 -4.44 42.87 -2.73
CA ALA A 723 -3.64 42.47 -1.57
C ALA A 723 -2.90 41.17 -1.88
N ALA A 724 -1.61 41.09 -1.54
CA ALA A 724 -0.81 39.90 -1.76
C ALA A 724 -1.28 38.75 -0.83
N PRO A 725 -1.93 37.69 -1.34
CA PRO A 725 -2.27 36.52 -0.54
C PRO A 725 -1.03 35.78 -0.05
N ASN A 726 -1.15 35.13 1.11
CA ASN A 726 -0.08 34.29 1.64
C ASN A 726 0.24 33.11 0.70
N HIS A 727 -0.77 32.52 0.06
CA HIS A 727 -0.61 31.42 -0.88
C HIS A 727 -1.46 31.63 -2.13
N VAL A 728 -0.92 31.22 -3.28
CA VAL A 728 -1.60 31.17 -4.57
C VAL A 728 -1.41 29.79 -5.19
N THR A 729 -2.29 29.44 -6.11
CA THR A 729 -2.14 28.28 -6.98
C THR A 729 -1.47 28.74 -8.26
N PHE A 730 -0.23 28.31 -8.45
CA PHE A 730 0.51 28.50 -9.67
C PHE A 730 0.23 27.32 -10.60
N THR A 731 -0.14 27.60 -11.84
CA THR A 731 -0.49 26.57 -12.82
C THR A 731 0.11 26.87 -14.18
N ILE A 732 0.76 25.88 -14.75
CA ILE A 732 1.17 25.90 -16.16
C ILE A 732 0.17 25.07 -16.93
N PHE A 733 -0.34 25.61 -18.04
CA PHE A 733 -1.33 24.91 -18.85
C PHE A 733 -1.04 25.00 -20.34
N LEU A 734 -1.51 23.97 -21.04
CA LEU A 734 -1.61 23.92 -22.48
C LEU A 734 -3.04 23.51 -22.85
N GLN A 735 -3.62 24.25 -23.78
CA GLN A 735 -4.92 23.96 -24.37
C GLN A 735 -4.77 23.98 -25.88
N ALA A 736 -5.33 23.00 -26.60
CA ALA A 736 -5.28 22.99 -28.07
C ALA A 736 -6.60 22.46 -28.66
N ASN A 737 -6.97 22.96 -29.84
CA ASN A 737 -8.13 22.49 -30.61
C ASN A 737 -7.76 21.81 -31.94
N SER A 738 -6.46 21.73 -32.25
CA SER A 738 -5.93 21.09 -33.46
C SER A 738 -4.83 20.09 -33.13
N ILE A 739 -4.71 19.07 -33.98
CA ILE A 739 -3.67 18.04 -33.89
C ILE A 739 -2.30 18.70 -34.14
N GLY A 740 -1.38 18.53 -33.20
CA GLY A 740 -0.04 19.09 -33.30
C GLY A 740 0.88 18.62 -32.18
N LEU A 741 2.18 18.81 -32.38
CA LEU A 741 3.20 18.62 -31.35
C LEU A 741 3.50 19.97 -30.70
N TYR A 742 3.02 20.17 -29.48
CA TYR A 742 3.31 21.37 -28.69
C TYR A 742 4.35 21.06 -27.63
N SER A 743 5.28 21.97 -27.38
CA SER A 743 6.32 21.79 -26.36
C SER A 743 6.52 23.06 -25.55
N ALA A 744 6.40 22.93 -24.23
CA ALA A 744 6.72 23.95 -23.26
C ALA A 744 7.76 23.40 -22.29
N SER A 745 8.79 24.22 -22.00
CA SER A 745 9.89 23.91 -21.10
C SER A 745 10.03 24.99 -20.04
N ILE A 746 10.15 24.60 -18.78
CA ILE A 746 10.49 25.51 -17.68
C ILE A 746 11.99 25.42 -17.49
N ARG A 747 12.71 26.53 -17.76
CA ARG A 747 14.18 26.56 -17.69
C ARG A 747 14.69 26.78 -16.29
N SER A 748 14.11 27.74 -15.59
CA SER A 748 14.47 28.05 -14.21
C SER A 748 13.35 28.78 -13.49
N LEU A 749 13.35 28.58 -12.18
CA LEU A 749 12.57 29.34 -11.22
C LEU A 749 13.58 30.07 -10.34
N SER A 750 13.60 31.39 -10.40
CA SER A 750 14.49 32.21 -9.57
C SER A 750 13.70 32.92 -8.48
N TYR A 751 14.26 32.88 -7.27
CA TYR A 751 13.73 33.58 -6.11
C TYR A 751 14.18 35.04 -6.12
N PRO A 752 13.43 35.98 -5.51
CA PRO A 752 14.00 37.25 -5.13
C PRO A 752 15.22 36.94 -4.29
N SER A 753 16.38 37.41 -4.73
CA SER A 753 17.55 37.47 -3.88
C SER A 753 17.08 38.17 -2.61
N SER A 754 17.13 37.49 -1.47
CA SER A 754 17.03 38.17 -0.19
C SER A 754 17.99 39.35 -0.29
N ILE A 755 17.46 40.57 -0.19
CA ILE A 755 18.29 41.72 0.12
C ILE A 755 19.10 41.26 1.33
N ARG A 756 20.42 41.21 1.14
CA ARG A 756 21.37 40.69 2.13
C ARG A 756 21.17 41.33 3.50
#